data_AF-A0A7Y3U752-F1
#
_entry.id   AF-A0A7Y3U752-F1
#
_cell.length_a   1.000
_cell.length_b   1.000
_cell.length_c   1.000
_cell.angle_alpha   90.00
_cell.angle_beta   90.00
_cell.angle_gamma   90.00
#
_symmetry.space_group_name_H-M   'P 1'
#
loop_
_entity.id
_entity.type
_entity.pdbx_description
1 polymer ?
#
loop_
_entity_poly.entity_id
_entity_poly.type
_entity_poly.pdbx_seq_one_letter_code
_entity_poly.pdbx_strand_id
1 'polypeptide(L)'
;MRGNQGHTQQLWQLITQYNLDARHPELARAKRLIELDLLHNDFARDLLLQVDPLVQNAIDHPNVLKRPPEEDEIYPDGPPDLSIGHLVDRPDVRFGLKIHDRPRSVLISGNSGSGKTTAILAIIRGVDEYNRRNPDNPVTIIVMDKKDDYIHLPDQYGPQWKLLSVYDDQTRISLATPAGVPPDAWINAIATIFCARAGLHAAWTCLANMIRFLLAVMNPSPTNTLIWPSLQLILDVALAAPLKLWASKPQYEQSLIGQLDAITQATRVFDCFDGLGLERDIIRPGNHLVLAMPMMAPAWVRQFLMDVLLAQLLYGQIANNRKMARTSILVVLDESDQDATDESDRRFPDGLSILSQSLRLGREYGLMYVVGLGRLGHASRFVLSEPVYHLLFNHSDASSVQAARHTLVLPAGAEQMFPALQPGYCIARAAQSSWSHPMMVKIDEMTMNRDLRPTQYDTHPIIPAKRLRAMPDVQQALNDFKGQRLRETPKSQNSAPSDLAEKLLDEMTRSPWTPVARLWDSIGYKPSFERQNKIRKELELHRVAEFEEIRMGRANQLLPLATDTGYARRNRRAPKKTGRGGIAHQHICHWIAMVGDLHDIQSHLEWIVTGTTHPVDVAQQRDGKWHVYEVVVTAHDNLASHIRACFVDSNVIETLTIVTLQKKISNKVRKAITSDPATAPFLDRITFDVAETYMKELWPS
;
A
#
# COMPACT_ATOMS: atom_id res chain seq x y z
N MET A 1 -0.75 -39.87 45.56
CA MET A 1 0.41 -40.74 45.30
C MET A 1 1.28 -40.10 44.21
N ARG A 2 2.15 -39.15 44.59
CA ARG A 2 3.30 -38.77 43.74
C ARG A 2 4.44 -39.66 44.21
N GLY A 3 4.72 -40.74 43.49
CA GLY A 3 5.88 -41.58 43.80
C GLY A 3 7.14 -40.74 43.71
N ASN A 4 8.12 -41.00 44.58
CA ASN A 4 9.45 -40.38 44.56
C ASN A 4 10.06 -40.53 43.15
N GLN A 5 9.88 -39.54 42.28
CA GLN A 5 10.74 -39.40 41.12
C GLN A 5 12.13 -39.07 41.65
N GLY A 6 13.14 -39.88 41.30
CA GLY A 6 14.52 -39.62 41.71
C GLY A 6 14.97 -38.24 41.22
N HIS A 7 15.82 -37.54 41.99
CA HIS A 7 16.31 -36.21 41.65
C HIS A 7 16.93 -36.15 40.25
N THR A 8 17.56 -37.24 39.80
CA THR A 8 18.08 -37.40 38.43
C THR A 8 16.99 -37.20 37.36
N GLN A 9 15.80 -37.77 37.55
CA GLN A 9 14.69 -37.63 36.60
C GLN A 9 14.13 -36.20 36.58
N GLN A 10 13.96 -35.60 37.76
CA GLN A 10 13.51 -34.21 37.88
C GLN A 10 14.50 -33.25 37.21
N LEU A 11 15.80 -33.41 37.47
CA LEU A 11 16.85 -32.62 36.86
C LEU A 11 16.85 -32.74 35.33
N TRP A 12 16.72 -33.96 34.80
CA TRP A 12 16.62 -34.18 33.36
C TRP A 12 15.40 -33.52 32.74
N GLN A 13 14.25 -33.60 33.41
CA GLN A 13 13.02 -32.94 32.97
C GLN A 13 13.19 -31.42 32.91
N LEU A 14 13.75 -30.79 33.95
CA LEU A 14 13.97 -29.34 33.97
C LEU A 14 14.97 -28.90 32.91
N ILE A 15 16.11 -29.59 32.79
CA ILE A 15 17.12 -29.28 31.76
C ILE A 15 16.49 -29.35 30.37
N THR A 16 15.71 -30.40 30.09
CA THR A 16 15.10 -30.62 28.77
C THR A 16 13.95 -29.67 28.49
N GLN A 17 13.06 -29.45 29.47
CA GLN A 17 11.88 -28.58 29.34
C GLN A 17 12.27 -27.13 29.09
N TYR A 18 13.30 -26.64 29.78
CA TYR A 18 13.77 -25.25 29.68
C TYR A 18 14.99 -25.09 28.77
N ASN A 19 15.40 -26.15 28.07
CA ASN A 19 16.53 -26.17 27.14
C ASN A 19 17.81 -25.57 27.75
N LEU A 20 18.08 -25.92 29.02
CA LEU A 20 19.20 -25.35 29.79
C LEU A 20 20.55 -25.90 29.30
N ASP A 21 20.59 -27.14 28.81
CA ASP A 21 21.80 -27.76 28.28
C ASP A 21 22.37 -27.03 27.07
N ALA A 22 21.55 -26.33 26.29
CA ALA A 22 22.02 -25.55 25.15
C ALA A 22 22.76 -24.25 25.56
N ARG A 23 22.62 -23.80 26.82
CA ARG A 23 23.12 -22.50 27.32
C ARG A 23 24.10 -22.63 28.49
N HIS A 24 24.07 -23.77 29.15
CA HIS A 24 24.86 -24.07 30.34
C HIS A 24 25.67 -25.34 30.09
N PRO A 25 26.95 -25.23 29.66
CA PRO A 25 27.80 -26.37 29.32
C PRO A 25 27.89 -27.43 30.43
N GLU A 26 27.86 -27.00 31.69
CA GLU A 26 27.81 -27.85 32.87
C GLU A 26 26.54 -28.70 32.94
N LEU A 27 25.40 -28.16 32.51
CA LEU A 27 24.12 -28.88 32.45
C LEU A 27 24.04 -29.80 31.24
N ALA A 28 24.70 -29.48 30.13
CA ALA A 28 24.87 -30.41 29.01
C ALA A 28 25.64 -31.66 29.44
N ARG A 29 26.72 -31.47 30.22
CA ARG A 29 27.47 -32.59 30.81
C ARG A 29 26.61 -33.37 31.79
N ALA A 30 25.87 -32.69 32.68
CA ALA A 30 24.97 -33.34 33.63
C ALA A 30 23.91 -34.19 32.90
N LYS A 31 23.24 -33.63 31.88
CA LYS A 31 22.26 -34.35 31.05
C LYS A 31 22.85 -35.60 30.42
N ARG A 32 24.05 -35.51 29.84
CA ARG A 32 24.75 -36.68 29.27
C ARG A 32 25.08 -37.74 30.32
N LEU A 33 25.47 -37.34 31.53
CA LEU A 33 25.70 -38.28 32.64
C LEU A 33 24.41 -38.95 33.09
N ILE A 34 23.28 -38.24 33.09
CA ILE A 34 21.96 -38.81 33.38
C ILE A 34 21.56 -39.83 32.31
N GLU A 35 21.74 -39.50 31.03
CA GLU A 35 21.41 -40.39 29.90
C GLU A 35 22.24 -41.69 29.90
N LEU A 36 23.44 -41.65 30.48
CA LEU A 36 24.33 -42.80 30.65
C LEU A 36 24.14 -43.54 31.98
N ASP A 37 23.19 -43.10 32.84
CA ASP A 37 22.96 -43.63 34.19
C ASP A 37 24.21 -43.54 35.10
N LEU A 38 25.00 -42.48 34.93
CA LEU A 38 26.26 -42.23 35.67
C LEU A 38 26.13 -41.12 36.73
N LEU A 39 25.00 -40.41 36.79
CA LEU A 39 24.79 -39.31 37.74
C LEU A 39 24.12 -39.79 39.03
N HIS A 40 24.86 -39.75 40.15
CA HIS A 40 24.32 -40.13 41.46
C HIS A 40 23.20 -39.18 41.92
N ASN A 41 22.15 -39.71 42.57
CA ASN A 41 20.99 -38.94 43.00
C ASN A 41 21.32 -37.79 43.98
N ASP A 42 22.33 -37.96 44.84
CA ASP A 42 22.76 -36.89 45.76
C ASP A 42 23.38 -35.71 45.00
N PHE A 43 24.19 -36.00 43.97
CA PHE A 43 24.78 -34.96 43.12
C PHE A 43 23.71 -34.28 42.25
N ALA A 44 22.71 -35.04 41.77
CA ALA A 44 21.56 -34.47 41.10
C ALA A 44 20.75 -33.53 42.01
N ARG A 45 20.62 -33.85 43.30
CA ARG A 45 19.99 -32.96 44.31
C ARG A 45 20.74 -31.64 44.44
N ASP A 46 22.07 -31.69 44.52
CA ASP A 46 22.88 -30.48 44.66
C ASP A 46 22.84 -29.63 43.38
N LEU A 47 22.80 -30.25 42.20
CA LEU A 47 22.59 -29.55 40.93
C LEU A 47 21.20 -28.92 40.82
N LEU A 48 20.14 -29.56 41.35
CA LEU A 48 18.79 -28.99 41.35
C LEU A 48 18.75 -27.62 42.06
N LEU A 49 19.46 -27.45 43.17
CA LEU A 49 19.56 -26.15 43.87
C LEU A 49 20.19 -25.05 43.01
N GLN A 50 21.09 -25.41 42.09
CA GLN A 50 21.72 -24.48 41.14
C GLN A 50 20.84 -24.25 39.91
N VAL A 51 20.02 -25.23 39.54
CA VAL A 51 19.11 -25.18 38.40
C VAL A 51 17.85 -24.37 38.71
N ASP A 52 17.37 -24.34 39.95
CA ASP A 52 16.15 -23.61 40.32
C ASP A 52 16.18 -22.12 39.91
N PRO A 53 17.25 -21.33 40.18
CA PRO A 53 17.35 -19.96 39.68
C PRO A 53 17.36 -19.86 38.15
N LEU A 54 17.98 -20.83 37.47
CA LEU A 54 18.03 -20.87 36.00
C LEU A 54 16.66 -21.18 35.39
N VAL A 55 15.89 -22.07 36.02
CA VAL A 55 14.51 -22.38 35.66
C VAL A 55 13.63 -21.16 35.87
N GLN A 56 13.73 -20.48 37.01
CA GLN A 56 12.98 -19.26 37.25
C GLN A 56 13.30 -18.19 36.20
N ASN A 57 14.59 -17.98 35.90
CA ASN A 57 15.00 -17.08 34.83
C ASN A 57 14.45 -17.51 33.44
N ALA A 58 14.42 -18.81 33.13
CA ALA A 58 13.85 -19.31 31.88
C ALA A 58 12.31 -19.20 31.83
N ILE A 59 11.62 -19.16 32.98
CA ILE A 59 10.19 -18.87 33.07
C ILE A 59 9.94 -17.38 32.81
N ASP A 60 10.74 -16.51 33.43
CA ASP A 60 10.57 -15.05 33.34
C ASP A 60 11.04 -14.50 31.99
N HIS A 61 12.07 -15.13 31.40
CA HIS A 61 12.68 -14.78 30.13
C HIS A 61 12.78 -16.02 29.23
N PRO A 62 11.65 -16.51 28.69
CA PRO A 62 11.64 -17.71 27.87
C PRO A 62 12.55 -17.56 26.66
N ASN A 63 13.42 -18.56 26.46
CA ASN A 63 14.33 -18.63 25.33
C ASN A 63 14.29 -20.05 24.72
N VAL A 64 13.37 -20.24 23.77
CA VAL A 64 13.19 -21.53 23.06
C VAL A 64 14.03 -21.62 21.79
N LEU A 65 14.97 -20.70 21.59
CA LEU A 65 15.85 -20.72 20.43
C LEU A 65 16.83 -21.89 20.50
N LYS A 66 17.43 -22.22 19.35
CA LYS A 66 18.55 -23.16 19.28
C LYS A 66 19.74 -22.63 20.11
N ARG A 67 20.76 -23.48 20.28
CA ARG A 67 22.01 -23.05 20.91
C ARG A 67 22.53 -21.75 20.26
N PRO A 68 23.15 -20.86 21.04
CA PRO A 68 23.81 -19.70 20.46
C PRO A 68 24.87 -20.18 19.44
N PRO A 69 24.93 -19.56 18.26
CA PRO A 69 25.99 -19.85 17.30
C PRO A 69 27.35 -19.33 17.76
N GLU A 70 28.39 -19.96 17.26
CA GLU A 70 29.76 -19.43 17.31
C GLU A 70 29.97 -18.33 16.25
N GLU A 71 31.01 -17.52 16.42
CA GLU A 71 31.29 -16.41 15.49
C GLU A 71 31.52 -16.88 14.05
N ASP A 72 32.27 -17.97 13.87
CA ASP A 72 32.55 -18.59 12.56
C ASP A 72 31.32 -19.23 11.90
N GLU A 73 30.31 -19.61 12.70
CA GLU A 73 29.03 -20.09 12.17
C GLU A 73 28.15 -18.96 11.62
N ILE A 74 28.20 -17.77 12.23
CA ILE A 74 27.46 -16.59 11.75
C ILE A 74 28.22 -15.92 10.59
N TYR A 75 29.54 -15.91 10.68
CA TYR A 75 30.45 -15.12 9.86
C TYR A 75 31.64 -15.95 9.35
N PRO A 76 31.41 -17.01 8.56
CA PRO A 76 32.49 -17.87 8.06
C PRO A 76 33.50 -17.10 7.19
N ASP A 77 33.04 -16.04 6.52
CA ASP A 77 33.86 -15.17 5.66
C ASP A 77 34.45 -13.97 6.42
N GLY A 78 34.49 -14.03 7.76
CA GLY A 78 35.00 -12.98 8.63
C GLY A 78 33.93 -12.02 9.17
N PRO A 79 34.29 -11.17 10.15
CA PRO A 79 33.37 -10.44 11.03
C PRO A 79 32.39 -9.52 10.27
N PRO A 80 31.27 -9.11 10.89
CA PRO A 80 30.30 -8.23 10.24
C PRO A 80 30.94 -6.89 9.86
N ASP A 81 30.49 -6.30 8.74
CA ASP A 81 30.98 -5.01 8.27
C ASP A 81 30.56 -3.89 9.24
N LEU A 82 29.34 -4.02 9.78
CA LEU A 82 28.73 -3.14 10.77
C LEU A 82 28.42 -3.91 12.04
N SER A 83 29.11 -3.65 13.14
CA SER A 83 28.75 -4.25 14.43
C SER A 83 27.73 -3.38 15.16
N ILE A 84 26.61 -3.97 15.59
CA ILE A 84 25.49 -3.24 16.21
C ILE A 84 25.05 -3.79 17.57
N GLY A 85 25.62 -4.91 18.00
CA GLY A 85 25.26 -5.58 19.25
C GLY A 85 26.07 -6.86 19.49
N HIS A 86 25.60 -7.68 20.41
CA HIS A 86 26.19 -8.99 20.75
C HIS A 86 25.10 -10.01 21.08
N LEU A 87 25.45 -11.31 21.03
CA LEU A 87 24.53 -12.36 21.42
C LEU A 87 24.29 -12.32 22.94
N VAL A 88 23.04 -12.50 23.37
CA VAL A 88 22.68 -12.48 24.79
C VAL A 88 23.34 -13.66 25.54
N ASP A 89 23.27 -14.85 24.96
CA ASP A 89 23.83 -16.06 25.57
C ASP A 89 25.37 -16.19 25.34
N ARG A 90 25.96 -15.35 24.48
CA ARG A 90 27.40 -15.32 24.15
C ARG A 90 27.87 -13.88 23.92
N PRO A 91 28.07 -13.07 24.97
CA PRO A 91 28.40 -11.64 24.83
C PRO A 91 29.74 -11.35 24.15
N ASP A 92 30.63 -12.35 24.08
CA ASP A 92 31.88 -12.33 23.32
C ASP A 92 31.65 -12.33 21.80
N VAL A 93 30.52 -12.87 21.33
CA VAL A 93 30.19 -12.94 19.90
C VAL A 93 29.42 -11.70 19.47
N ARG A 94 30.03 -10.90 18.59
CA ARG A 94 29.43 -9.68 18.05
C ARG A 94 28.36 -10.02 17.01
N PHE A 95 27.26 -9.27 17.05
CA PHE A 95 26.22 -9.30 16.02
C PHE A 95 26.29 -8.04 15.16
N GLY A 96 26.01 -8.22 13.88
CA GLY A 96 26.18 -7.17 12.88
C GLY A 96 25.69 -7.51 11.48
N LEU A 97 25.80 -6.52 10.60
CA LEU A 97 25.31 -6.54 9.23
C LEU A 97 26.47 -6.63 8.24
N LYS A 98 26.23 -7.32 7.12
CA LYS A 98 27.09 -7.27 5.94
C LYS A 98 26.50 -6.30 4.91
N ILE A 99 27.33 -5.41 4.39
CA ILE A 99 27.00 -4.40 3.39
C ILE A 99 27.93 -4.46 2.16
N HIS A 100 29.06 -5.17 2.26
CA HIS A 100 30.03 -5.31 1.17
C HIS A 100 29.63 -6.31 0.08
N ASP A 101 28.96 -7.41 0.45
CA ASP A 101 28.75 -8.56 -0.43
C ASP A 101 27.42 -8.54 -1.19
N ARG A 102 26.54 -7.59 -0.82
CA ARG A 102 25.31 -7.13 -1.51
C ARG A 102 24.52 -6.23 -0.56
N PRO A 103 23.61 -5.39 -1.07
CA PRO A 103 22.62 -4.74 -0.23
C PRO A 103 21.72 -5.75 0.47
N ARG A 104 21.54 -5.61 1.79
CA ARG A 104 20.76 -6.53 2.62
C ARG A 104 19.82 -5.70 3.51
N SER A 105 18.63 -5.40 3.00
CA SER A 105 17.64 -4.61 3.74
C SER A 105 17.32 -5.23 5.11
N VAL A 106 16.96 -4.37 6.06
CA VAL A 106 16.70 -4.68 7.46
C VAL A 106 15.26 -4.31 7.79
N LEU A 107 14.52 -5.25 8.38
CA LEU A 107 13.25 -4.99 9.04
C LEU A 107 13.49 -4.86 10.55
N ILE A 108 13.05 -3.76 11.13
CA ILE A 108 13.08 -3.50 12.57
C ILE A 108 11.65 -3.32 13.04
N SER A 109 11.20 -4.12 14.01
CA SER A 109 9.83 -4.00 14.53
C SER A 109 9.75 -4.16 16.02
N GLY A 110 8.81 -3.46 16.67
CA GLY A 110 8.65 -3.48 18.11
C GLY A 110 7.78 -2.34 18.64
N ASN A 111 7.32 -2.49 19.87
CA ASN A 111 6.57 -1.48 20.61
C ASN A 111 7.37 -0.17 20.79
N SER A 112 6.68 0.90 21.19
CA SER A 112 7.36 2.14 21.61
C SER A 112 8.30 1.87 22.80
N GLY A 113 9.47 2.48 22.81
CA GLY A 113 10.47 2.30 23.88
C GLY A 113 11.23 0.97 23.86
N SER A 114 10.97 0.08 22.89
CA SER A 114 11.61 -1.24 22.83
C SER A 114 13.08 -1.24 22.37
N GLY A 115 13.58 -0.13 21.80
CA GLY A 115 14.95 0.00 21.30
C GLY A 115 15.10 0.08 19.78
N LYS A 116 14.00 0.22 19.02
CA LYS A 116 14.05 0.36 17.54
C LYS A 116 14.96 1.49 17.06
N THR A 117 14.72 2.71 17.54
CA THR A 117 15.51 3.91 17.20
C THR A 117 16.98 3.72 17.57
N THR A 118 17.27 3.12 18.73
CA THR A 118 18.64 2.75 19.15
C THR A 118 19.32 1.84 18.14
N ALA A 119 18.63 0.82 17.64
CA ALA A 119 19.16 -0.09 16.62
C ALA A 119 19.39 0.61 15.28
N ILE A 120 18.49 1.49 14.86
CA ILE A 120 18.67 2.31 13.65
C ILE A 120 19.89 3.22 13.80
N LEU A 121 20.04 3.91 14.94
CA LEU A 121 21.21 4.74 15.24
C LEU A 121 22.51 3.93 15.25
N ALA A 122 22.50 2.70 15.80
CA ALA A 122 23.66 1.82 15.77
C ALA A 122 24.06 1.46 14.33
N ILE A 123 23.09 1.22 13.43
CA ILE A 123 23.34 1.00 12.00
C ILE A 123 23.95 2.26 11.36
N ILE A 124 23.35 3.44 11.60
CA ILE A 124 23.85 4.71 11.06
C ILE A 124 25.29 4.97 11.51
N ARG A 125 25.59 4.81 12.82
CA ARG A 125 26.96 4.93 13.36
C ARG A 125 27.91 3.97 12.67
N GLY A 126 27.50 2.70 12.52
CA GLY A 126 28.30 1.68 11.85
C GLY A 126 28.64 2.07 10.40
N VAL A 127 27.67 2.59 9.65
CA VAL A 127 27.91 3.05 8.27
C VAL A 127 28.83 4.28 8.23
N ASP A 128 28.69 5.23 9.14
CA ASP A 128 29.59 6.38 9.22
C ASP A 128 31.04 5.95 9.54
N GLU A 129 31.23 5.04 10.50
CA GLU A 129 32.55 4.44 10.80
C GLU A 129 33.10 3.62 9.63
N TYR A 130 32.23 2.93 8.90
CA TYR A 130 32.60 2.25 7.66
C TYR A 130 33.08 3.24 6.59
N ASN A 131 32.38 4.36 6.40
CA ASN A 131 32.74 5.38 5.42
C ASN A 131 34.10 6.02 5.74
N ARG A 132 34.37 6.28 7.02
CA ARG A 132 35.69 6.78 7.47
C ARG A 132 36.83 5.81 7.15
N ARG A 133 36.58 4.50 7.21
CA ARG A 133 37.54 3.45 6.85
C ARG A 133 37.64 3.20 5.34
N ASN A 134 36.61 3.57 4.57
CA ASN A 134 36.48 3.28 3.14
C ASN A 134 36.12 4.55 2.33
N PRO A 135 36.97 5.58 2.33
CA PRO A 135 36.65 6.89 1.76
C PRO A 135 36.44 6.87 0.24
N ASP A 136 37.06 5.93 -0.47
CA ASP A 136 36.92 5.79 -1.93
C ASP A 136 35.54 5.23 -2.34
N ASN A 137 34.82 4.69 -1.36
CA ASN A 137 33.69 3.81 -1.58
C ASN A 137 32.57 4.03 -0.54
N PRO A 138 32.17 5.28 -0.25
CA PRO A 138 31.25 5.59 0.83
C PRO A 138 29.83 5.13 0.50
N VAL A 139 29.05 4.89 1.55
CA VAL A 139 27.62 4.67 1.52
C VAL A 139 26.90 5.96 1.87
N THR A 140 26.11 6.51 0.95
CA THR A 140 25.23 7.64 1.23
C THR A 140 24.09 7.20 2.15
N ILE A 141 23.73 8.03 3.12
CA ILE A 141 22.68 7.72 4.11
C ILE A 141 21.57 8.75 3.91
N ILE A 142 20.33 8.27 3.78
CA ILE A 142 19.13 9.10 3.62
C ILE A 142 18.12 8.67 4.67
N VAL A 143 17.79 9.57 5.59
CA VAL A 143 16.85 9.34 6.69
C VAL A 143 15.57 10.12 6.45
N MET A 144 14.44 9.41 6.39
CA MET A 144 13.10 10.01 6.36
C MET A 144 12.56 10.07 7.79
N ASP A 145 12.73 11.22 8.43
CA ASP A 145 12.51 11.37 9.87
C ASP A 145 11.10 11.92 10.18
N LYS A 146 10.23 11.06 10.72
CA LYS A 146 8.84 11.41 11.05
C LYS A 146 8.65 11.93 12.48
N LYS A 147 9.70 11.87 13.31
CA LYS A 147 9.61 12.18 14.76
C LYS A 147 10.62 13.21 15.24
N ASP A 148 11.48 13.69 14.34
CA ASP A 148 12.63 14.51 14.66
C ASP A 148 13.68 13.75 15.51
N ASP A 149 13.69 12.41 15.45
CA ASP A 149 14.59 11.58 16.26
C ASP A 149 16.04 11.61 15.75
N TYR A 150 16.27 12.08 14.52
CA TYR A 150 17.55 12.03 13.81
C TYR A 150 18.10 13.41 13.42
N ILE A 151 17.46 14.50 13.86
CA ILE A 151 17.86 15.87 13.51
C ILE A 151 19.24 16.27 14.07
N HIS A 152 19.75 15.53 15.06
CA HIS A 152 21.04 15.78 15.72
C HIS A 152 22.24 15.18 14.97
N LEU A 153 22.00 14.34 13.95
CA LEU A 153 23.07 13.66 13.21
C LEU A 153 24.07 14.64 12.56
N PRO A 154 23.67 15.79 11.99
CA PRO A 154 24.64 16.74 11.43
C PRO A 154 25.61 17.29 12.47
N ASP A 155 25.12 17.65 13.66
CA ASP A 155 25.97 18.15 14.74
C ASP A 155 26.93 17.06 15.25
N GLN A 156 26.47 15.80 15.24
CA GLN A 156 27.25 14.66 15.71
C GLN A 156 28.33 14.21 14.73
N TYR A 157 28.03 14.18 13.43
CA TYR A 157 28.89 13.54 12.42
C TYR A 157 29.57 14.53 11.47
N GLY A 158 29.10 15.78 11.38
CA GLY A 158 29.77 16.86 10.65
C GLY A 158 29.05 17.34 9.38
N PRO A 159 29.68 18.25 8.63
CA PRO A 159 29.05 19.08 7.60
C PRO A 159 28.60 18.34 6.32
N GLN A 160 29.01 17.08 6.16
CA GLN A 160 28.57 16.20 5.08
C GLN A 160 27.10 15.77 5.25
N TRP A 161 26.53 15.91 6.45
CA TRP A 161 25.12 15.67 6.71
C TRP A 161 24.32 16.93 6.41
N LYS A 162 23.29 16.77 5.57
CA LYS A 162 22.32 17.81 5.26
C LYS A 162 21.05 17.58 6.05
N LEU A 163 20.56 18.64 6.70
CA LEU A 163 19.29 18.63 7.40
C LEU A 163 18.30 19.55 6.71
N LEU A 164 17.27 18.94 6.12
CA LEU A 164 16.18 19.66 5.47
C LEU A 164 14.87 19.38 6.22
N SER A 165 13.92 20.32 6.16
CA SER A 165 12.60 20.15 6.76
C SER A 165 11.51 20.47 5.76
N VAL A 166 10.50 19.60 5.66
CA VAL A 166 9.33 19.82 4.79
C VAL A 166 8.50 21.05 5.18
N TYR A 167 8.73 21.61 6.37
CA TYR A 167 8.09 22.83 6.87
C TYR A 167 8.91 24.08 6.60
N ASP A 168 10.17 23.94 6.20
CA ASP A 168 11.00 25.08 5.88
C ASP A 168 10.64 25.64 4.50
N ASP A 169 10.59 26.97 4.40
CA ASP A 169 10.22 27.66 3.17
C ASP A 169 11.26 27.48 2.06
N GLN A 170 12.49 27.06 2.41
CA GLN A 170 13.58 26.81 1.47
C GLN A 170 13.76 25.34 1.13
N THR A 171 12.88 24.45 1.61
CA THR A 171 12.87 23.04 1.20
C THR A 171 11.80 22.82 0.13
N ARG A 172 12.23 22.47 -1.09
CA ARG A 172 11.35 22.11 -2.20
C ARG A 172 11.84 20.82 -2.84
N ILE A 173 10.96 19.87 -3.09
CA ILE A 173 11.33 18.59 -3.70
C ILE A 173 11.00 18.64 -5.18
N SER A 174 12.01 18.34 -6.00
CA SER A 174 11.84 18.35 -7.45
C SER A 174 10.94 17.20 -7.88
N LEU A 175 9.96 17.48 -8.75
CA LEU A 175 9.26 16.45 -9.51
C LEU A 175 10.02 16.06 -10.79
N ALA A 176 11.20 16.65 -11.00
CA ALA A 176 11.98 16.42 -12.20
C ALA A 176 12.41 14.95 -12.35
N THR A 177 12.53 14.57 -13.62
CA THR A 177 13.06 13.27 -14.03
C THR A 177 14.45 13.05 -13.43
N PRO A 178 14.70 11.90 -12.77
CA PRO A 178 16.04 11.50 -12.39
C PRO A 178 16.95 11.37 -13.62
N ALA A 179 18.24 11.67 -13.45
CA ALA A 179 19.21 11.59 -14.54
C ALA A 179 19.18 10.21 -15.22
N GLY A 180 19.06 10.20 -16.55
CA GLY A 180 19.03 8.99 -17.38
C GLY A 180 17.64 8.36 -17.56
N VAL A 181 16.63 8.73 -16.76
CA VAL A 181 15.27 8.18 -16.90
C VAL A 181 14.55 8.88 -18.06
N PRO A 182 13.93 8.16 -19.01
CA PRO A 182 13.13 8.80 -20.05
C PRO A 182 11.96 9.61 -19.45
N PRO A 183 11.74 10.88 -19.85
CA PRO A 183 10.69 11.71 -19.28
C PRO A 183 9.30 11.05 -19.32
N ASP A 184 8.92 10.42 -20.43
CA ASP A 184 7.62 9.76 -20.54
C ASP A 184 7.40 8.62 -19.53
N ALA A 185 8.44 7.84 -19.24
CA ALA A 185 8.38 6.79 -18.23
C ALA A 185 8.19 7.41 -16.83
N TRP A 186 8.93 8.49 -16.54
CA TRP A 186 8.82 9.20 -15.27
C TRP A 186 7.47 9.90 -15.07
N ILE A 187 6.91 10.51 -16.14
CA ILE A 187 5.57 11.11 -16.11
C ILE A 187 4.54 10.07 -15.67
N ASN A 188 4.59 8.87 -16.26
CA ASN A 188 3.68 7.80 -15.89
C ASN A 188 3.90 7.35 -14.44
N ALA A 189 5.15 7.22 -13.99
CA ALA A 189 5.47 6.86 -12.61
C ALA A 189 4.90 7.88 -11.62
N ILE A 190 5.17 9.19 -11.80
CA ILE A 190 4.65 10.25 -10.94
C ILE A 190 3.12 10.29 -10.95
N ALA A 191 2.50 10.17 -12.12
CA ALA A 191 1.05 10.16 -12.23
C ALA A 191 0.43 8.96 -11.51
N THR A 192 1.03 7.77 -11.64
CA THR A 192 0.60 6.57 -10.92
C THR A 192 0.78 6.73 -9.42
N ILE A 193 1.93 7.22 -8.95
CA ILE A 193 2.21 7.43 -7.51
C ILE A 193 1.20 8.42 -6.91
N PHE A 194 1.01 9.58 -7.56
CA PHE A 194 0.05 10.60 -7.11
C PHE A 194 -1.35 10.02 -7.02
N CYS A 195 -1.84 9.41 -8.11
CA CYS A 195 -3.19 8.90 -8.17
C CYS A 195 -3.41 7.70 -7.24
N ALA A 196 -2.42 6.82 -7.04
CA ALA A 196 -2.53 5.72 -6.07
C ALA A 196 -2.70 6.26 -4.64
N ARG A 197 -1.88 7.24 -4.24
CA ARG A 197 -1.95 7.84 -2.89
C ARG A 197 -3.19 8.69 -2.67
N ALA A 198 -3.63 9.41 -3.69
CA ALA A 198 -4.83 10.21 -3.66
C ALA A 198 -6.14 9.39 -3.82
N GLY A 199 -6.06 8.07 -4.04
CA GLY A 199 -7.25 7.21 -4.23
C GLY A 199 -7.95 7.38 -5.58
N LEU A 200 -7.22 7.77 -6.63
CA LEU A 200 -7.72 8.15 -7.94
C LEU A 200 -7.34 7.17 -9.06
N HIS A 201 -7.71 5.89 -8.96
CA HIS A 201 -7.25 4.84 -9.89
C HIS A 201 -7.49 5.12 -11.38
N ALA A 202 -8.51 5.89 -11.76
CA ALA A 202 -8.84 6.17 -13.16
C ALA A 202 -8.27 7.50 -13.70
N ALA A 203 -7.67 8.35 -12.84
CA ALA A 203 -7.27 9.71 -13.21
C ALA A 203 -5.79 9.86 -13.60
N TRP A 204 -4.97 8.80 -13.48
CA TRP A 204 -3.53 8.89 -13.76
C TRP A 204 -3.23 9.28 -15.20
N THR A 205 -4.03 8.83 -16.18
CA THR A 205 -3.87 9.22 -17.59
C THR A 205 -4.14 10.72 -17.80
N CYS A 206 -5.10 11.27 -17.05
CA CYS A 206 -5.44 12.69 -17.07
C CYS A 206 -4.24 13.52 -16.59
N LEU A 207 -3.70 13.18 -15.41
CA LEU A 207 -2.53 13.85 -14.84
C LEU A 207 -1.29 13.73 -15.77
N ALA A 208 -1.04 12.52 -16.30
CA ALA A 208 0.06 12.29 -17.22
C ALA A 208 -0.06 13.16 -18.50
N ASN A 209 -1.26 13.30 -19.06
CA ASN A 209 -1.49 14.15 -20.24
C ASN A 209 -1.28 15.63 -19.94
N MET A 210 -1.70 16.12 -18.77
CA MET A 210 -1.45 17.49 -18.34
C MET A 210 0.06 17.76 -18.20
N ILE A 211 0.81 16.84 -17.58
CA ILE A 211 2.27 16.96 -17.43
C ILE A 211 2.96 16.95 -18.80
N ARG A 212 2.59 16.05 -19.72
CA ARG A 212 3.14 16.01 -21.08
C ARG A 212 2.93 17.33 -21.82
N PHE A 213 1.71 17.86 -21.77
CA PHE A 213 1.39 19.13 -22.38
C PHE A 213 2.26 20.25 -21.80
N LEU A 214 2.32 20.37 -20.47
CA LEU A 214 3.11 21.39 -19.81
C LEU A 214 4.60 21.27 -20.11
N LEU A 215 5.16 20.07 -20.10
CA LEU A 215 6.57 19.85 -20.44
C LEU A 215 6.88 20.26 -21.89
N ALA A 216 6.01 19.93 -22.85
CA ALA A 216 6.19 20.30 -24.24
C ALA A 216 6.18 21.84 -24.43
N VAL A 217 5.29 22.53 -23.73
CA VAL A 217 5.13 23.99 -23.84
C VAL A 217 6.24 24.74 -23.09
N MET A 218 6.61 24.28 -21.89
CA MET A 218 7.61 24.92 -21.04
C MET A 218 9.05 24.70 -21.55
N ASN A 219 9.25 23.74 -22.45
CA ASN A 219 10.56 23.36 -22.97
C ASN A 219 10.58 23.33 -24.52
N PRO A 220 10.34 24.47 -25.20
CA PRO A 220 10.24 24.52 -26.67
C PRO A 220 11.54 24.16 -27.39
N SER A 221 12.67 24.26 -26.70
CA SER A 221 13.98 23.78 -27.13
C SER A 221 14.56 22.95 -25.99
N PRO A 222 14.21 21.65 -25.92
CA PRO A 222 14.57 20.82 -24.78
C PRO A 222 16.09 20.78 -24.63
N THR A 223 16.57 21.29 -23.49
CA THR A 223 17.96 21.11 -23.07
C THR A 223 18.10 19.76 -22.35
N ASN A 224 19.31 19.42 -21.90
CA ASN A 224 19.52 18.23 -21.06
C ASN A 224 18.74 18.30 -19.73
N THR A 225 18.28 19.49 -19.31
CA THR A 225 17.49 19.68 -18.10
C THR A 225 16.15 20.30 -18.45
N LEU A 226 15.08 19.52 -18.28
CA LEU A 226 13.71 19.99 -18.50
C LEU A 226 13.25 20.80 -17.29
N ILE A 227 12.52 21.89 -17.54
CA ILE A 227 11.75 22.60 -16.53
C ILE A 227 10.48 21.81 -16.29
N TRP A 228 10.28 21.32 -15.06
CA TRP A 228 9.12 20.51 -14.70
C TRP A 228 7.99 21.38 -14.15
N PRO A 229 6.73 21.06 -14.47
CA PRO A 229 5.60 21.80 -13.90
C PRO A 229 5.43 21.47 -12.42
N SER A 230 5.16 22.49 -11.59
CA SER A 230 4.74 22.27 -10.21
C SER A 230 3.30 21.75 -10.15
N LEU A 231 2.92 21.11 -9.03
CA LEU A 231 1.53 20.68 -8.81
C LEU A 231 0.56 21.86 -8.87
N GLN A 232 1.00 23.04 -8.43
CA GLN A 232 0.20 24.25 -8.47
C GLN A 232 -0.06 24.75 -9.90
N LEU A 233 0.95 24.68 -10.79
CA LEU A 233 0.76 25.03 -12.20
C LEU A 233 -0.15 24.02 -12.91
N ILE A 234 -0.02 22.73 -12.59
CA ILE A 234 -0.92 21.67 -13.10
C ILE A 234 -2.36 21.96 -12.69
N LEU A 235 -2.60 22.31 -11.43
CA LEU A 235 -3.92 22.71 -10.94
C LEU A 235 -4.47 23.94 -11.68
N ASP A 236 -3.66 24.99 -11.86
CA ASP A 236 -4.07 26.19 -12.57
C ASP A 236 -4.51 25.87 -14.02
N VAL A 237 -3.77 25.01 -14.71
CA VAL A 237 -4.11 24.56 -16.07
C VAL A 237 -5.39 23.73 -16.08
N ALA A 238 -5.57 22.83 -15.11
CA ALA A 238 -6.76 22.02 -14.99
C ALA A 238 -8.02 22.88 -14.73
N LEU A 239 -7.92 23.89 -13.85
CA LEU A 239 -9.01 24.83 -13.56
C LEU A 239 -9.34 25.75 -14.74
N ALA A 240 -8.33 26.13 -15.53
CA ALA A 240 -8.53 26.96 -16.72
C ALA A 240 -9.07 26.17 -17.93
N ALA A 241 -9.03 24.83 -17.90
CA ALA A 241 -9.48 23.95 -18.96
C ALA A 241 -10.98 23.59 -18.82
N PRO A 242 -11.72 23.40 -19.93
CA PRO A 242 -13.04 22.78 -19.84
C PRO A 242 -12.90 21.30 -19.46
N LEU A 243 -13.81 20.83 -18.59
CA LEU A 243 -13.87 19.41 -18.23
C LEU A 243 -14.03 18.53 -19.49
N LYS A 244 -13.30 17.41 -19.54
CA LYS A 244 -13.09 16.51 -20.70
C LYS A 244 -11.94 16.90 -21.64
N LEU A 245 -11.21 17.97 -21.37
CA LEU A 245 -10.03 18.27 -22.18
C LEU A 245 -8.99 17.16 -22.03
N TRP A 246 -8.80 16.66 -20.81
CA TRP A 246 -7.74 15.72 -20.46
C TRP A 246 -8.22 14.28 -20.26
N ALA A 247 -9.51 14.08 -20.04
CA ALA A 247 -10.12 12.77 -19.78
C ALA A 247 -11.36 12.51 -20.65
N SER A 248 -11.68 11.24 -20.89
CA SER A 248 -12.92 10.84 -21.58
C SER A 248 -14.17 11.11 -20.73
N LYS A 249 -14.04 11.00 -19.40
CA LYS A 249 -15.09 11.25 -18.42
C LYS A 249 -14.76 12.47 -17.56
N PRO A 250 -15.66 13.47 -17.42
CA PRO A 250 -15.44 14.69 -16.64
C PRO A 250 -15.09 14.41 -15.19
N GLN A 251 -15.70 13.37 -14.61
CA GLN A 251 -15.60 13.06 -13.18
C GLN A 251 -14.16 12.72 -12.80
N TYR A 252 -13.38 12.10 -13.68
CA TYR A 252 -11.98 11.80 -13.41
C TYR A 252 -11.13 13.06 -13.30
N GLU A 253 -11.43 14.06 -14.14
CA GLU A 253 -10.76 15.36 -14.11
C GLU A 253 -11.19 16.16 -12.89
N GLN A 254 -12.48 16.15 -12.53
CA GLN A 254 -12.97 16.81 -11.31
C GLN A 254 -12.34 16.23 -10.03
N SER A 255 -12.29 14.91 -9.89
CA SER A 255 -11.64 14.28 -8.73
C SER A 255 -10.15 14.57 -8.67
N LEU A 256 -9.46 14.62 -9.82
CA LEU A 256 -8.05 15.01 -9.89
C LEU A 256 -7.84 16.45 -9.45
N ILE A 257 -8.67 17.38 -9.94
CA ILE A 257 -8.62 18.79 -9.53
C ILE A 257 -8.78 18.92 -8.02
N GLY A 258 -9.76 18.22 -7.43
CA GLY A 258 -9.98 18.25 -5.98
C GLY A 258 -8.76 17.78 -5.17
N GLN A 259 -8.05 16.75 -5.63
CA GLN A 259 -6.85 16.25 -4.93
C GLN A 259 -5.60 17.11 -5.19
N LEU A 260 -5.47 17.72 -6.37
CA LEU A 260 -4.43 18.71 -6.67
C LEU A 260 -4.60 19.98 -5.83
N ASP A 261 -5.85 20.43 -5.64
CA ASP A 261 -6.16 21.54 -4.73
C ASP A 261 -5.83 21.17 -3.27
N ALA A 262 -6.26 20.00 -2.82
CA ALA A 262 -5.97 19.53 -1.46
C ALA A 262 -4.46 19.46 -1.15
N ILE A 263 -3.63 18.91 -2.05
CA ILE A 263 -2.18 18.82 -1.80
C ILE A 263 -1.48 20.18 -1.85
N THR A 264 -1.87 21.06 -2.78
CA THR A 264 -1.26 22.39 -2.92
C THR A 264 -1.60 23.30 -1.75
N GLN A 265 -2.74 23.09 -1.10
CA GLN A 265 -3.09 23.73 0.17
C GLN A 265 -2.37 23.09 1.37
N ALA A 266 -2.19 21.76 1.37
CA ALA A 266 -1.56 21.05 2.48
C ALA A 266 -0.05 21.28 2.58
N THR A 267 0.65 21.47 1.45
CA THR A 267 2.10 21.64 1.46
C THR A 267 2.62 22.45 0.27
N ARG A 268 3.71 23.20 0.52
CA ARG A 268 4.47 23.93 -0.50
C ARG A 268 5.68 23.16 -1.01
N VAL A 269 5.93 21.95 -0.51
CA VAL A 269 7.12 21.16 -0.83
C VAL A 269 7.28 20.94 -2.35
N PHE A 270 6.18 20.82 -3.09
CA PHE A 270 6.21 20.62 -4.56
C PHE A 270 5.98 21.91 -5.36
N ASP A 271 6.04 23.09 -4.72
CA ASP A 271 5.84 24.40 -5.34
C ASP A 271 7.15 24.94 -5.94
N CYS A 272 7.72 24.18 -6.87
CA CYS A 272 8.94 24.56 -7.60
C CYS A 272 8.91 24.01 -9.03
N PHE A 273 9.65 24.64 -9.93
CA PHE A 273 9.96 24.08 -11.26
C PHE A 273 11.19 23.18 -11.25
N ASP A 274 12.09 23.45 -10.30
CA ASP A 274 13.16 22.55 -9.91
C ASP A 274 13.47 22.76 -8.42
N GLY A 275 13.84 21.70 -7.74
CA GLY A 275 14.11 21.65 -6.31
C GLY A 275 15.14 20.59 -5.99
N LEU A 276 15.11 20.03 -4.79
CA LEU A 276 16.02 18.97 -4.36
C LEU A 276 15.89 17.76 -5.28
N GLY A 277 17.01 17.38 -5.90
CA GLY A 277 17.19 16.14 -6.63
C GLY A 277 18.23 15.28 -5.93
N LEU A 278 17.83 14.14 -5.37
CA LEU A 278 18.70 13.32 -4.50
C LEU A 278 20.04 12.96 -5.13
N GLU A 279 20.05 12.60 -6.41
CA GLU A 279 21.28 12.27 -7.14
C GLU A 279 22.21 13.48 -7.28
N ARG A 280 21.66 14.67 -7.57
CA ARG A 280 22.43 15.89 -7.84
C ARG A 280 22.97 16.52 -6.55
N ASP A 281 22.12 16.62 -5.53
CA ASP A 281 22.36 17.47 -4.37
C ASP A 281 22.89 16.69 -3.16
N ILE A 282 22.62 15.37 -3.09
CA ILE A 282 22.99 14.53 -1.96
C ILE A 282 24.02 13.47 -2.37
N ILE A 283 23.68 12.60 -3.31
CA ILE A 283 24.47 11.39 -3.61
C ILE A 283 25.79 11.73 -4.31
N ARG A 284 25.77 12.48 -5.43
CA ARG A 284 26.99 12.82 -6.18
C ARG A 284 27.99 13.65 -5.37
N PRO A 285 27.58 14.64 -4.56
CA PRO A 285 28.49 15.35 -3.68
C PRO A 285 29.05 14.51 -2.52
N GLY A 286 28.53 13.30 -2.30
CA GLY A 286 28.94 12.45 -1.17
C GLY A 286 28.34 12.89 0.17
N ASN A 287 27.20 13.59 0.15
CA ASN A 287 26.51 14.03 1.35
C ASN A 287 25.56 12.93 1.88
N HIS A 288 25.18 13.06 3.15
CA HIS A 288 24.07 12.34 3.77
C HIS A 288 22.87 13.30 3.93
N LEU A 289 21.67 12.76 4.11
CA LEU A 289 20.44 13.54 4.26
C LEU A 289 19.64 13.07 5.46
N VAL A 290 19.21 14.00 6.30
CA VAL A 290 18.06 13.87 7.19
C VAL A 290 16.96 14.79 6.65
N LEU A 291 15.83 14.20 6.26
CA LEU A 291 14.64 14.94 5.85
C LEU A 291 13.61 14.86 6.97
N ALA A 292 13.54 15.93 7.77
CA ALA A 292 12.57 16.09 8.84
C ALA A 292 11.17 16.32 8.24
N MET A 293 10.24 15.42 8.58
CA MET A 293 8.84 15.45 8.18
C MET A 293 7.89 15.15 9.35
N PRO A 294 8.09 15.76 10.53
CA PRO A 294 7.29 15.48 11.72
C PRO A 294 5.84 15.89 11.50
N MET A 295 4.87 15.02 11.74
CA MET A 295 3.44 15.37 11.67
C MET A 295 2.95 15.85 10.29
N MET A 296 3.64 15.51 9.19
CA MET A 296 3.20 15.89 7.85
C MET A 296 1.81 15.30 7.56
N ALA A 297 0.82 16.18 7.42
CA ALA A 297 -0.58 15.83 7.23
C ALA A 297 -1.12 16.50 5.95
N PRO A 298 -2.10 15.87 5.28
CA PRO A 298 -2.64 14.52 5.52
C PRO A 298 -1.61 13.40 5.25
N ALA A 299 -1.81 12.22 5.85
CA ALA A 299 -0.87 11.09 5.75
C ALA A 299 -0.54 10.69 4.30
N TRP A 300 -1.51 10.80 3.38
CA TRP A 300 -1.30 10.47 1.97
C TRP A 300 -0.32 11.42 1.26
N VAL A 301 -0.20 12.67 1.71
CA VAL A 301 0.76 13.65 1.16
C VAL A 301 2.18 13.27 1.56
N ARG A 302 2.38 12.86 2.83
CA ARG A 302 3.66 12.31 3.29
C ARG A 302 4.04 11.04 2.52
N GLN A 303 3.07 10.15 2.30
CA GLN A 303 3.25 8.95 1.47
C GLN A 303 3.65 9.29 0.05
N PHE A 304 3.00 10.27 -0.57
CA PHE A 304 3.34 10.74 -1.90
C PHE A 304 4.78 11.26 -1.95
N LEU A 305 5.19 12.10 -0.99
CA LEU A 305 6.56 12.59 -0.86
C LEU A 305 7.57 11.44 -0.74
N MET A 306 7.34 10.51 0.17
CA MET A 306 8.22 9.35 0.37
C MET A 306 8.35 8.54 -0.92
N ASP A 307 7.24 8.19 -1.57
CA ASP A 307 7.26 7.40 -2.79
C ASP A 307 7.95 8.12 -3.95
N VAL A 308 7.81 9.44 -4.07
CA VAL A 308 8.55 10.23 -5.08
C VAL A 308 10.05 10.12 -4.84
N LEU A 309 10.52 10.30 -3.60
CA LEU A 309 11.94 10.21 -3.26
C LEU A 309 12.49 8.79 -3.48
N LEU A 310 11.75 7.77 -3.05
CA LEU A 310 12.12 6.36 -3.28
C LEU A 310 12.16 6.03 -4.79
N ALA A 311 11.18 6.52 -5.55
CA ALA A 311 11.15 6.34 -7.00
C ALA A 311 12.32 7.05 -7.69
N GLN A 312 12.72 8.25 -7.24
CA GLN A 312 13.89 8.93 -7.78
C GLN A 312 15.17 8.09 -7.61
N LEU A 313 15.34 7.48 -6.44
CA LEU A 313 16.46 6.57 -6.16
C LEU A 313 16.38 5.33 -7.07
N LEU A 314 15.27 4.59 -7.02
CA LEU A 314 15.14 3.33 -7.73
C LEU A 314 15.27 3.49 -9.24
N TYR A 315 14.46 4.37 -9.85
CA TYR A 315 14.49 4.56 -11.31
C TYR A 315 15.78 5.21 -11.79
N GLY A 316 16.37 6.10 -10.99
CA GLY A 316 17.68 6.67 -11.27
C GLY A 316 18.76 5.59 -11.36
N GLN A 317 18.80 4.64 -10.42
CA GLN A 317 19.78 3.55 -10.48
C GLN A 317 19.52 2.58 -11.64
N ILE A 318 18.25 2.22 -11.89
CA ILE A 318 17.84 1.33 -12.98
C ILE A 318 18.25 1.91 -14.34
N ALA A 319 17.90 3.18 -14.60
CA ALA A 319 18.13 3.80 -15.89
C ALA A 319 19.63 3.96 -16.21
N ASN A 320 20.47 4.13 -15.17
CA ASN A 320 21.91 4.19 -15.32
C ASN A 320 22.60 2.80 -15.28
N ASN A 321 21.82 1.70 -15.23
CA ASN A 321 22.30 0.33 -15.14
C ASN A 321 23.40 0.12 -14.07
N ARG A 322 23.25 0.81 -12.93
CA ARG A 322 24.22 0.78 -11.83
C ARG A 322 24.02 -0.48 -10.98
N LYS A 323 24.21 -1.64 -11.59
CA LYS A 323 24.20 -2.89 -10.84
C LYS A 323 25.41 -2.95 -9.93
N MET A 324 25.19 -3.18 -8.64
CA MET A 324 26.26 -3.16 -7.64
C MET A 324 26.17 -4.38 -6.74
N ALA A 325 27.34 -5.00 -6.49
CA ALA A 325 27.48 -6.10 -5.55
C ALA A 325 27.62 -5.64 -4.09
N ARG A 326 27.38 -4.36 -3.80
CA ARG A 326 27.54 -3.75 -2.47
C ARG A 326 26.47 -2.69 -2.23
N THR A 327 26.25 -2.34 -0.96
CA THR A 327 25.47 -1.16 -0.61
C THR A 327 26.20 0.11 -1.03
N SER A 328 25.51 1.00 -1.75
CA SER A 328 25.97 2.36 -2.06
C SER A 328 25.07 3.41 -1.42
N ILE A 329 23.80 3.08 -1.15
CA ILE A 329 22.83 3.98 -0.53
C ILE A 329 22.07 3.20 0.54
N LEU A 330 22.08 3.74 1.76
CA LEU A 330 21.24 3.31 2.88
C LEU A 330 20.06 4.28 3.01
N VAL A 331 18.85 3.74 2.90
CA VAL A 331 17.61 4.50 3.12
C VAL A 331 16.97 4.05 4.42
N VAL A 332 16.76 4.98 5.35
CA VAL A 332 16.16 4.73 6.66
C VAL A 332 14.74 5.29 6.68
N LEU A 333 13.78 4.39 6.93
CA LEU A 333 12.35 4.67 6.96
C LEU A 333 11.80 4.30 8.34
N ASP A 334 11.91 5.21 9.30
CA ASP A 334 11.36 4.99 10.64
C ASP A 334 9.84 5.22 10.67
N GLU A 335 9.15 4.55 11.59
CA GLU A 335 7.70 4.65 11.81
C GLU A 335 6.89 4.50 10.51
N SER A 336 7.21 3.45 9.74
CA SER A 336 6.68 3.18 8.40
C SER A 336 5.37 2.39 8.40
N ASP A 337 4.69 2.30 9.54
CA ASP A 337 3.46 1.54 9.75
C ASP A 337 2.36 1.85 8.73
N GLN A 338 2.26 3.08 8.23
CA GLN A 338 1.24 3.46 7.25
C GLN A 338 1.68 3.22 5.81
N ASP A 339 2.99 3.15 5.56
CA ASP A 339 3.58 3.12 4.22
C ASP A 339 3.88 1.69 3.79
N ALA A 340 4.12 0.83 4.77
CA ALA A 340 4.56 -0.55 4.64
C ALA A 340 3.43 -1.58 4.80
N THR A 341 2.17 -1.23 4.49
CA THR A 341 1.01 -2.13 4.65
C THR A 341 0.56 -2.82 3.36
N ASP A 342 -0.16 -3.92 3.51
CA ASP A 342 -0.89 -4.56 2.41
C ASP A 342 -1.88 -3.60 1.71
N GLU A 343 -2.48 -2.68 2.47
CA GLU A 343 -3.39 -1.66 1.92
C GLU A 343 -2.63 -0.65 1.05
N SER A 344 -1.47 -0.19 1.51
CA SER A 344 -0.56 0.69 0.78
C SER A 344 -0.20 0.09 -0.59
N ASP A 345 0.10 -1.21 -0.64
CA ASP A 345 0.40 -1.92 -1.89
C ASP A 345 -0.81 -2.03 -2.82
N ARG A 346 -2.00 -2.35 -2.29
CA ARG A 346 -3.23 -2.52 -3.09
C ARG A 346 -3.71 -1.24 -3.77
N ARG A 347 -3.23 -0.06 -3.34
CA ARG A 347 -3.54 1.22 -3.99
C ARG A 347 -2.86 1.34 -5.36
N PHE A 348 -1.80 0.58 -5.61
CA PHE A 348 -1.08 0.60 -6.88
C PHE A 348 -1.71 -0.39 -7.88
N PRO A 349 -1.77 -0.09 -9.18
CA PRO A 349 -2.41 -0.96 -10.18
C PRO A 349 -1.84 -2.38 -10.28
N ASP A 350 -0.55 -2.54 -9.98
CA ASP A 350 0.17 -3.82 -9.98
C ASP A 350 0.17 -4.50 -8.59
N GLY A 351 -0.42 -3.85 -7.59
CA GLY A 351 -0.43 -4.32 -6.20
C GLY A 351 0.94 -4.23 -5.53
N LEU A 352 1.82 -3.31 -5.96
CA LEU A 352 3.13 -3.06 -5.37
C LEU A 352 3.36 -1.57 -5.15
N SER A 353 3.45 -1.14 -3.89
CA SER A 353 3.90 0.21 -3.57
C SER A 353 5.35 0.44 -3.99
N ILE A 354 5.76 1.70 -4.12
CA ILE A 354 7.15 2.04 -4.45
C ILE A 354 8.12 1.49 -3.41
N LEU A 355 7.76 1.46 -2.12
CA LEU A 355 8.55 0.81 -1.09
C LEU A 355 8.73 -0.69 -1.38
N SER A 356 7.64 -1.41 -1.65
CA SER A 356 7.69 -2.85 -1.98
C SER A 356 8.50 -3.13 -3.26
N GLN A 357 8.33 -2.31 -4.30
CA GLN A 357 9.14 -2.40 -5.53
C GLN A 357 10.63 -2.14 -5.23
N SER A 358 10.92 -1.16 -4.40
CA SER A 358 12.27 -0.76 -4.02
C SER A 358 12.97 -1.82 -3.18
N LEU A 359 12.28 -2.48 -2.25
CA LEU A 359 12.82 -3.60 -1.48
C LEU A 359 13.18 -4.78 -2.39
N ARG A 360 12.32 -5.08 -3.37
CA ARG A 360 12.48 -6.21 -4.28
C ARG A 360 13.59 -6.00 -5.31
N LEU A 361 13.63 -4.81 -5.92
CA LEU A 361 14.54 -4.51 -7.04
C LEU A 361 15.82 -3.81 -6.58
N GLY A 362 15.74 -2.95 -5.56
CA GLY A 362 16.82 -2.07 -5.14
C GLY A 362 18.10 -2.78 -4.73
N ARG A 363 18.01 -4.04 -4.27
CA ARG A 363 19.18 -4.87 -3.96
C ARG A 363 20.14 -5.02 -5.13
N GLU A 364 19.65 -5.17 -6.37
CA GLU A 364 20.54 -5.28 -7.53
C GLU A 364 21.29 -3.98 -7.82
N TYR A 365 20.78 -2.86 -7.30
CA TYR A 365 21.17 -1.49 -7.64
C TYR A 365 21.82 -0.74 -6.48
N GLY A 366 22.36 -1.46 -5.50
CA GLY A 366 23.09 -0.84 -4.39
C GLY A 366 22.23 -0.20 -3.30
N LEU A 367 20.90 -0.39 -3.33
CA LEU A 367 19.98 0.20 -2.36
C LEU A 367 19.71 -0.76 -1.20
N MET A 368 20.04 -0.32 0.01
CA MET A 368 19.70 -1.01 1.26
C MET A 368 18.66 -0.19 2.02
N TYR A 369 17.62 -0.86 2.51
CA TYR A 369 16.55 -0.21 3.27
C TYR A 369 16.57 -0.65 4.72
N VAL A 370 16.37 0.27 5.65
CA VAL A 370 16.04 -0.01 7.06
C VAL A 370 14.62 0.45 7.29
N VAL A 371 13.71 -0.50 7.50
CA VAL A 371 12.28 -0.23 7.68
C VAL A 371 11.92 -0.45 9.14
N GLY A 372 11.59 0.63 9.84
CA GLY A 372 11.11 0.61 11.23
C GLY A 372 9.58 0.54 11.28
N LEU A 373 9.03 -0.42 12.03
CA LEU A 373 7.59 -0.60 12.24
C LEU A 373 7.25 -0.65 13.73
N GLY A 374 6.13 -0.06 14.13
CA GLY A 374 5.51 -0.26 15.43
C GLY A 374 4.68 -1.54 15.51
N ARG A 375 3.95 -1.87 14.43
CA ARG A 375 2.98 -2.96 14.34
C ARG A 375 3.30 -3.86 13.15
N LEU A 376 3.77 -5.06 13.44
CA LEU A 376 4.14 -6.02 12.42
C LEU A 376 2.91 -6.71 11.78
N GLY A 377 1.81 -6.83 12.53
CA GLY A 377 0.62 -7.58 12.11
C GLY A 377 -0.09 -7.06 10.84
N HIS A 378 0.13 -5.79 10.48
CA HIS A 378 -0.47 -5.15 9.30
C HIS A 378 0.54 -4.90 8.17
N ALA A 379 1.79 -5.31 8.36
CA ALA A 379 2.83 -5.11 7.38
C ALA A 379 2.54 -5.89 6.09
N SER A 380 2.93 -5.30 4.96
CA SER A 380 2.90 -5.96 3.66
C SER A 380 3.74 -7.22 3.69
N ARG A 381 3.26 -8.27 3.01
CA ARG A 381 4.04 -9.49 2.81
C ARG A 381 5.44 -9.23 2.24
N PHE A 382 5.61 -8.21 1.38
CA PHE A 382 6.90 -7.89 0.77
C PHE A 382 7.86 -7.26 1.79
N VAL A 383 7.35 -6.42 2.68
CA VAL A 383 8.14 -5.84 3.78
C VAL A 383 8.55 -6.93 4.78
N LEU A 384 7.73 -7.96 4.95
CA LEU A 384 8.08 -9.11 5.80
C LEU A 384 9.10 -10.05 5.15
N SER A 385 9.03 -10.27 3.82
CA SER A 385 9.81 -11.32 3.14
C SER A 385 11.07 -10.86 2.42
N GLU A 386 11.11 -9.62 1.92
CA GLU A 386 12.23 -9.13 1.10
C GLU A 386 13.45 -8.70 1.92
N PRO A 387 13.32 -8.10 3.13
CA PRO A 387 14.47 -7.85 3.99
C PRO A 387 15.22 -9.13 4.35
N VAL A 388 16.55 -9.04 4.36
CA VAL A 388 17.43 -10.17 4.70
C VAL A 388 17.60 -10.29 6.21
N TYR A 389 17.67 -9.15 6.89
CA TYR A 389 17.80 -9.07 8.33
C TYR A 389 16.47 -8.70 8.97
N HIS A 390 16.09 -9.40 10.03
CA HIS A 390 14.90 -9.12 10.83
C HIS A 390 15.33 -8.95 12.28
N LEU A 391 15.08 -7.78 12.86
CA LEU A 391 15.32 -7.47 14.27
C LEU A 391 13.97 -7.19 14.93
N LEU A 392 13.42 -8.20 15.61
CA LEU A 392 12.09 -8.10 16.22
C LEU A 392 12.22 -7.96 17.73
N PHE A 393 11.83 -6.79 18.22
CA PHE A 393 11.86 -6.40 19.62
C PHE A 393 10.56 -6.79 20.32
N ASN A 394 10.36 -6.24 21.52
CA ASN A 394 9.16 -6.46 22.30
C ASN A 394 7.88 -6.14 21.51
N HIS A 395 6.98 -7.11 21.45
CA HIS A 395 5.63 -6.97 20.92
C HIS A 395 4.62 -7.48 21.95
N SER A 396 3.53 -6.74 22.11
CA SER A 396 2.47 -7.07 23.06
C SER A 396 1.13 -7.40 22.42
N ASP A 397 0.90 -6.97 21.17
CA ASP A 397 -0.33 -7.29 20.45
C ASP A 397 -0.24 -8.65 19.76
N ALA A 398 -1.32 -9.43 19.83
CA ALA A 398 -1.34 -10.82 19.35
C ALA A 398 -1.04 -10.92 17.84
N SER A 399 -1.49 -9.96 17.04
CA SER A 399 -1.28 -9.96 15.58
C SER A 399 0.20 -9.78 15.23
N SER A 400 0.89 -8.82 15.86
CA SER A 400 2.32 -8.61 15.64
C SER A 400 3.17 -9.74 16.22
N VAL A 401 2.80 -10.31 17.38
CA VAL A 401 3.48 -11.48 17.94
C VAL A 401 3.39 -12.68 17.00
N GLN A 402 2.20 -12.93 16.42
CA GLN A 402 2.01 -14.01 15.45
C GLN A 402 2.81 -13.76 14.17
N ALA A 403 2.76 -12.54 13.63
CA ALA A 403 3.53 -12.15 12.45
C ALA A 403 5.05 -12.28 12.70
N ALA A 404 5.50 -11.92 13.90
CA ALA A 404 6.90 -12.01 14.31
C ALA A 404 7.36 -13.46 14.38
N ARG A 405 6.54 -14.33 14.98
CA ARG A 405 6.79 -15.78 15.00
C ARG A 405 6.94 -16.35 13.59
N HIS A 406 6.04 -16.01 12.68
CA HIS A 406 6.06 -16.51 11.30
C HIS A 406 7.27 -15.97 10.52
N THR A 407 7.56 -14.68 10.65
CA THR A 407 8.69 -14.02 9.99
C THR A 407 10.03 -14.64 10.42
N LEU A 408 10.17 -14.96 11.71
CA LEU A 408 11.37 -15.60 12.25
C LEU A 408 11.36 -17.13 12.13
N VAL A 409 10.27 -17.75 11.66
CA VAL A 409 10.12 -19.22 11.55
C VAL A 409 10.34 -19.89 12.91
N LEU A 410 9.73 -19.32 13.94
CA LEU A 410 9.81 -19.82 15.31
C LEU A 410 8.75 -20.93 15.57
N PRO A 411 9.07 -21.92 16.44
CA PRO A 411 8.14 -22.97 16.81
C PRO A 411 6.93 -22.42 17.58
N ALA A 412 5.87 -23.22 17.68
CA ALA A 412 4.72 -22.87 18.52
C ALA A 412 5.15 -22.76 20.00
N GLY A 413 4.56 -21.81 20.73
CA GLY A 413 4.92 -21.48 22.11
C GLY A 413 5.99 -20.38 22.21
N ALA A 414 6.79 -20.16 21.15
CA ALA A 414 7.79 -19.10 21.10
C ALA A 414 7.19 -17.68 21.13
N GLU A 415 5.86 -17.55 20.93
CA GLU A 415 5.14 -16.28 21.07
C GLU A 415 5.38 -15.60 22.42
N GLN A 416 5.58 -16.38 23.48
CA GLN A 416 5.81 -15.89 24.85
C GLN A 416 7.15 -15.13 24.99
N MET A 417 8.08 -15.32 24.05
CA MET A 417 9.36 -14.61 24.08
C MET A 417 9.20 -13.12 23.84
N PHE A 418 8.33 -12.69 22.91
CA PHE A 418 8.28 -11.28 22.50
C PHE A 418 7.82 -10.33 23.61
N PRO A 419 6.75 -10.62 24.37
CA PRO A 419 6.36 -9.74 25.49
C PRO A 419 7.41 -9.67 26.60
N ALA A 420 8.25 -10.71 26.73
CA ALA A 420 9.28 -10.82 27.76
C ALA A 420 10.62 -10.14 27.39
N LEU A 421 10.78 -9.69 26.14
CA LEU A 421 12.00 -8.98 25.71
C LEU A 421 12.13 -7.63 26.43
N GLN A 422 13.30 -7.40 27.03
CA GLN A 422 13.65 -6.12 27.63
C GLN A 422 14.01 -5.08 26.56
N PRO A 423 13.95 -3.77 26.88
CA PRO A 423 14.42 -2.72 25.96
C PRO A 423 15.86 -2.97 25.49
N GLY A 424 16.09 -2.85 24.19
CA GLY A 424 17.39 -3.12 23.54
C GLY A 424 17.66 -4.60 23.24
N TYR A 425 16.82 -5.51 23.73
CA TYR A 425 16.87 -6.94 23.40
C TYR A 425 15.92 -7.23 22.24
N CYS A 426 16.40 -7.99 21.26
CA CYS A 426 15.59 -8.44 20.13
C CYS A 426 15.90 -9.88 19.76
N ILE A 427 14.98 -10.49 19.01
CA ILE A 427 15.25 -11.73 18.29
C ILE A 427 15.63 -11.34 16.87
N ALA A 428 16.86 -11.66 16.50
CA ALA A 428 17.43 -11.38 15.20
C ALA A 428 17.44 -12.62 14.31
N ARG A 429 17.25 -12.45 13.00
CA ARG A 429 17.47 -13.50 12.00
C ARG A 429 18.06 -12.90 10.74
N ALA A 430 18.96 -13.63 10.09
CA ALA A 430 19.50 -13.30 8.78
C ALA A 430 19.18 -14.43 7.79
N ALA A 431 18.12 -14.25 6.97
CA ALA A 431 17.54 -15.31 6.14
C ALA A 431 18.49 -15.90 5.08
N GLN A 432 19.55 -15.17 4.71
CA GLN A 432 20.55 -15.56 3.71
C GLN A 432 21.97 -15.50 4.29
N SER A 433 22.13 -15.94 5.53
CA SER A 433 23.42 -16.13 6.18
C SER A 433 23.72 -17.63 6.37
N SER A 434 24.97 -17.96 6.71
CA SER A 434 25.39 -19.30 7.11
C SER A 434 24.59 -19.81 8.31
N TRP A 435 24.26 -18.92 9.26
CA TRP A 435 23.37 -19.20 10.38
C TRP A 435 21.96 -18.62 10.17
N SER A 436 21.09 -19.39 9.51
CA SER A 436 19.73 -18.96 9.17
C SER A 436 18.70 -19.00 10.32
N HIS A 437 19.11 -19.48 11.50
CA HIS A 437 18.22 -19.61 12.67
C HIS A 437 18.15 -18.31 13.48
N PRO A 438 17.00 -18.01 14.11
CA PRO A 438 16.88 -16.84 14.98
C PRO A 438 17.81 -16.94 16.19
N MET A 439 18.32 -15.79 16.61
CA MET A 439 19.24 -15.63 17.74
C MET A 439 18.79 -14.46 18.61
N MET A 440 19.07 -14.50 19.90
CA MET A 440 18.75 -13.39 20.80
C MET A 440 19.93 -12.43 20.86
N VAL A 441 19.66 -11.15 20.58
CA VAL A 441 20.69 -10.10 20.45
C VAL A 441 20.37 -8.96 21.40
N LYS A 442 21.42 -8.45 22.05
CA LYS A 442 21.39 -7.17 22.76
C LYS A 442 22.06 -6.12 21.87
N ILE A 443 21.30 -5.10 21.49
CA ILE A 443 21.80 -3.97 20.72
C ILE A 443 22.66 -3.09 21.62
N ASP A 444 23.75 -2.57 21.08
CA ASP A 444 24.61 -1.66 21.82
C ASP A 444 23.84 -0.39 22.22
N GLU A 445 24.10 0.09 23.43
CA GLU A 445 23.48 1.32 23.90
C GLU A 445 23.96 2.51 23.07
N MET A 446 23.01 3.35 22.65
CA MET A 446 23.25 4.60 21.95
C MET A 446 22.69 5.73 22.79
N THR A 447 23.51 6.75 23.04
CA THR A 447 23.03 7.98 23.67
C THR A 447 22.14 8.72 22.67
N MET A 448 20.83 8.73 22.92
CA MET A 448 19.93 9.55 22.12
C MET A 448 20.15 11.01 22.51
N ASN A 449 20.54 11.83 21.54
CA ASN A 449 20.52 13.26 21.77
C ASN A 449 19.06 13.76 21.66
N ARG A 450 18.54 14.28 22.78
CA ARG A 450 17.20 14.89 22.87
C ARG A 450 17.25 16.43 22.83
N ASP A 451 18.37 16.98 22.38
CA ASP A 451 18.58 18.42 22.30
C ASP A 451 17.48 19.11 21.46
N LEU A 452 17.32 20.41 21.74
CA LEU A 452 16.33 21.28 21.14
C LEU A 452 16.47 21.30 19.61
N ARG A 453 15.33 21.46 18.92
CA ARG A 453 15.27 21.57 17.46
C ARG A 453 16.33 22.54 16.93
N PRO A 454 17.00 22.20 15.82
CA PRO A 454 18.03 23.05 15.24
C PRO A 454 17.44 24.41 14.90
N THR A 455 18.27 25.44 15.06
CA THR A 455 17.88 26.84 14.81
C THR A 455 17.84 27.17 13.32
N GLN A 456 18.51 26.37 12.48
CA GLN A 456 18.61 26.58 11.04
C GLN A 456 18.63 25.24 10.28
N TYR A 457 17.91 25.20 9.16
CA TYR A 457 17.95 24.10 8.19
C TYR A 457 18.93 24.42 7.06
N ASP A 458 19.51 23.39 6.45
CA ASP A 458 20.29 23.54 5.22
C ASP A 458 19.41 24.01 4.06
N THR A 459 20.06 24.49 3.00
CA THR A 459 19.39 24.99 1.79
C THR A 459 19.82 24.18 0.58
N HIS A 460 19.04 24.21 -0.48
CA HIS A 460 19.39 23.60 -1.76
C HIS A 460 18.94 24.49 -2.93
N PRO A 461 19.47 24.27 -4.15
CA PRO A 461 19.05 25.03 -5.32
C PRO A 461 17.53 24.86 -5.59
N ILE A 462 16.84 25.98 -5.80
CA ILE A 462 15.41 26.03 -6.11
C ILE A 462 15.16 26.97 -7.29
N ILE A 463 14.35 26.52 -8.23
CA ILE A 463 13.70 27.39 -9.21
C ILE A 463 12.23 27.51 -8.80
N PRO A 464 11.79 28.68 -8.27
CA PRO A 464 10.42 28.86 -7.82
C PRO A 464 9.43 28.63 -8.96
N ALA A 465 8.30 28.02 -8.64
CA ALA A 465 7.23 27.85 -9.61
C ALA A 465 6.57 29.19 -9.94
N LYS A 466 5.98 29.27 -11.13
CA LYS A 466 5.13 30.38 -11.56
C LYS A 466 3.69 29.90 -11.70
N ARG A 467 2.74 30.75 -11.32
CA ARG A 467 1.31 30.54 -11.57
C ARG A 467 1.01 30.70 -13.06
N LEU A 468 -0.06 30.08 -13.54
CA LEU A 468 -0.47 30.17 -14.95
C LEU A 468 -0.60 31.63 -15.42
N ARG A 469 -1.16 32.51 -14.57
CA ARG A 469 -1.32 33.96 -14.85
C ARG A 469 -0.01 34.68 -15.22
N ALA A 470 1.13 34.17 -14.74
CA ALA A 470 2.46 34.72 -15.00
C ALA A 470 3.19 34.04 -16.16
N MET A 471 2.51 33.16 -16.90
CA MET A 471 3.04 32.39 -18.03
C MET A 471 2.13 32.55 -19.26
N PRO A 472 2.20 33.69 -19.97
CA PRO A 472 1.33 33.96 -21.12
C PRO A 472 1.49 32.93 -22.24
N ASP A 473 2.70 32.42 -22.48
CA ASP A 473 2.95 31.39 -23.50
C ASP A 473 2.20 30.08 -23.20
N VAL A 474 2.15 29.69 -21.92
CA VAL A 474 1.39 28.50 -21.47
C VAL A 474 -0.12 28.73 -21.59
N GLN A 475 -0.60 29.93 -21.27
CA GLN A 475 -2.01 30.29 -21.47
C GLN A 475 -2.41 30.24 -22.94
N GLN A 476 -1.56 30.79 -23.82
CA GLN A 476 -1.79 30.80 -25.26
C GLN A 476 -1.82 29.37 -25.80
N ALA A 477 -0.82 28.54 -25.47
CA ALA A 477 -0.79 27.14 -25.87
C ALA A 477 -2.00 26.36 -25.36
N LEU A 478 -2.48 26.64 -24.14
CA LEU A 478 -3.68 26.01 -23.60
C LEU A 478 -4.94 26.43 -24.38
N ASN A 479 -5.05 27.69 -24.78
CA ASN A 479 -6.15 28.18 -25.60
C ASN A 479 -6.14 27.59 -27.01
N ASP A 480 -4.96 27.45 -27.61
CA ASP A 480 -4.79 26.80 -28.91
C ASP A 480 -5.15 25.32 -28.83
N PHE A 481 -4.70 24.63 -27.77
CA PHE A 481 -5.02 23.23 -27.53
C PHE A 481 -6.53 23.01 -27.32
N LYS A 482 -7.20 23.88 -26.55
CA LYS A 482 -8.67 23.88 -26.43
C LYS A 482 -9.33 24.03 -27.81
N GLY A 483 -8.85 25.00 -28.61
CA GLY A 483 -9.38 25.26 -29.96
C GLY A 483 -9.22 24.06 -30.89
N GLN A 484 -8.07 23.38 -30.87
CA GLN A 484 -7.81 22.18 -31.66
C GLN A 484 -8.71 21.01 -31.23
N ARG A 485 -8.78 20.71 -29.92
CA ARG A 485 -9.67 19.66 -29.39
C ARG A 485 -11.14 19.92 -29.67
N LEU A 486 -11.59 21.17 -29.57
CA LEU A 486 -12.96 21.57 -29.94
C LEU A 486 -13.24 21.38 -31.44
N ARG A 487 -12.23 21.59 -32.32
CA ARG A 487 -12.31 21.33 -33.76
C ARG A 487 -12.21 19.84 -34.13
N GLU A 488 -11.52 19.05 -33.32
CA GLU A 488 -11.43 17.58 -33.42
C GLU A 488 -12.66 16.88 -32.84
N THR A 489 -13.49 17.55 -32.03
CA THR A 489 -14.88 17.14 -31.87
C THR A 489 -15.47 17.06 -33.28
N PRO A 490 -15.90 15.88 -33.77
CA PRO A 490 -16.31 15.75 -35.15
C PRO A 490 -17.30 16.85 -35.50
N LYS A 491 -17.10 17.51 -36.65
CA LYS A 491 -18.10 18.37 -37.31
C LYS A 491 -19.48 17.69 -37.47
N SER A 492 -19.61 16.41 -37.10
CA SER A 492 -20.82 15.61 -37.10
C SER A 492 -21.80 15.91 -35.96
N GLN A 493 -21.53 16.78 -34.97
CA GLN A 493 -22.59 17.12 -33.99
C GLN A 493 -23.84 17.76 -34.66
N ASN A 494 -23.67 18.35 -35.85
CA ASN A 494 -24.78 18.88 -36.66
C ASN A 494 -25.39 17.86 -37.63
N SER A 495 -24.75 16.72 -37.92
CA SER A 495 -25.39 15.65 -38.69
C SER A 495 -26.27 14.83 -37.75
N ALA A 496 -27.46 14.42 -38.20
CA ALA A 496 -28.24 13.47 -37.43
C ALA A 496 -27.44 12.16 -37.23
N PRO A 497 -27.60 11.45 -36.09
CA PRO A 497 -27.11 10.10 -35.95
C PRO A 497 -27.63 9.24 -37.12
N SER A 498 -26.82 8.28 -37.55
CA SER A 498 -27.18 7.33 -38.59
C SER A 498 -28.49 6.63 -38.28
N ASP A 499 -29.26 6.22 -39.30
CA ASP A 499 -30.55 5.55 -39.12
C ASP A 499 -30.46 4.36 -38.15
N LEU A 500 -29.32 3.67 -38.13
CA LEU A 500 -29.10 2.52 -37.27
C LEU A 500 -28.80 2.92 -35.82
N ALA A 501 -28.09 4.02 -35.59
CA ALA A 501 -27.93 4.62 -34.27
C ALA A 501 -29.27 5.14 -33.74
N GLU A 502 -30.06 5.76 -34.60
CA GLU A 502 -31.42 6.21 -34.29
C GLU A 502 -32.34 5.02 -33.92
N LYS A 503 -32.28 3.89 -34.64
CA LYS A 503 -33.00 2.66 -34.25
C LYS A 503 -32.56 2.11 -32.90
N LEU A 504 -31.25 2.09 -32.61
CA LEU A 504 -30.77 1.65 -31.31
C LEU A 504 -31.27 2.57 -30.19
N LEU A 505 -31.21 3.89 -30.38
CA LEU A 505 -31.74 4.85 -29.42
C LEU A 505 -33.25 4.70 -29.21
N ASP A 506 -34.00 4.43 -30.28
CA ASP A 506 -35.44 4.17 -30.20
C ASP A 506 -35.73 2.94 -29.33
N GLU A 507 -34.97 1.85 -29.51
CA GLU A 507 -35.15 0.64 -28.71
C GLU A 507 -34.69 0.84 -27.26
N MET A 508 -33.55 1.50 -27.05
CA MET A 508 -33.05 1.86 -25.71
C MET A 508 -34.07 2.65 -24.88
N THR A 509 -34.78 3.59 -25.52
CA THR A 509 -35.78 4.43 -24.82
C THR A 509 -37.14 3.72 -24.68
N ARG A 510 -37.40 2.65 -25.44
CA ARG A 510 -38.59 1.78 -25.34
C ARG A 510 -38.44 0.78 -24.20
N SER A 511 -37.28 0.16 -24.13
CA SER A 511 -36.96 -0.92 -23.21
C SER A 511 -35.72 -0.55 -22.40
N PRO A 512 -35.84 0.42 -21.48
CA PRO A 512 -34.74 0.83 -20.64
C PRO A 512 -34.17 -0.37 -19.87
N TRP A 513 -32.89 -0.31 -19.53
CA TRP A 513 -32.17 -1.36 -18.79
C TRP A 513 -31.94 -2.65 -19.56
N THR A 514 -32.28 -2.72 -20.85
CA THR A 514 -31.99 -3.89 -21.68
C THR A 514 -30.54 -3.84 -22.19
N PRO A 515 -29.74 -4.93 -22.06
CA PRO A 515 -28.39 -4.99 -22.63
C PRO A 515 -28.38 -4.71 -24.14
N VAL A 516 -27.31 -4.09 -24.66
CA VAL A 516 -27.21 -3.74 -26.09
C VAL A 516 -27.39 -4.95 -27.00
N ALA A 517 -26.87 -6.11 -26.61
CA ALA A 517 -27.06 -7.35 -27.38
C ALA A 517 -28.55 -7.70 -27.58
N ARG A 518 -29.36 -7.52 -26.54
CA ARG A 518 -30.80 -7.82 -26.57
C ARG A 518 -31.60 -6.75 -27.31
N LEU A 519 -31.17 -5.48 -27.23
CA LEU A 519 -31.75 -4.42 -28.07
C LEU A 519 -31.56 -4.71 -29.56
N TRP A 520 -30.40 -5.25 -29.97
CA TRP A 520 -30.19 -5.67 -31.36
C TRP A 520 -31.06 -6.86 -31.77
N ASP A 521 -31.32 -7.78 -30.85
CA ASP A 521 -32.27 -8.88 -31.07
C ASP A 521 -33.68 -8.31 -31.37
N SER A 522 -34.16 -7.33 -30.59
CA SER A 522 -35.44 -6.65 -30.82
C SER A 522 -35.50 -5.86 -32.14
N ILE A 523 -34.38 -5.26 -32.56
CA ILE A 523 -34.27 -4.52 -33.83
C ILE A 523 -34.30 -5.50 -35.03
N GLY A 524 -34.06 -6.79 -34.81
CA GLY A 524 -33.98 -7.80 -35.87
C GLY A 524 -32.72 -7.68 -36.74
N TYR A 525 -31.67 -7.02 -36.23
CA TYR A 525 -30.42 -6.83 -36.95
C TYR A 525 -29.24 -6.85 -35.98
N LYS A 526 -28.24 -7.70 -36.27
CA LYS A 526 -27.03 -7.85 -35.46
C LYS A 526 -25.81 -7.29 -36.20
N PRO A 527 -25.40 -6.03 -35.96
CA PRO A 527 -24.27 -5.44 -36.65
C PRO A 527 -22.95 -6.14 -36.26
N SER A 528 -21.93 -6.06 -37.12
CA SER A 528 -20.57 -6.46 -36.76
C SER A 528 -20.05 -5.64 -35.56
N PHE A 529 -19.11 -6.19 -34.81
CA PHE A 529 -18.55 -5.53 -33.62
C PHE A 529 -17.99 -4.12 -33.91
N GLU A 530 -17.25 -3.97 -35.01
CA GLU A 530 -16.72 -2.66 -35.44
C GLU A 530 -17.85 -1.65 -35.69
N ARG A 531 -18.94 -2.11 -36.33
CA ARG A 531 -20.10 -1.26 -36.60
C ARG A 531 -20.86 -0.91 -35.33
N GLN A 532 -21.01 -1.84 -34.39
CA GLN A 532 -21.59 -1.56 -33.07
C GLN A 532 -20.78 -0.49 -32.32
N ASN A 533 -19.44 -0.57 -32.33
CA ASN A 533 -18.57 0.44 -31.73
C ASN A 533 -18.71 1.80 -32.39
N LYS A 534 -18.88 1.86 -33.71
CA LYS A 534 -19.12 3.11 -34.43
C LYS A 534 -20.46 3.74 -34.01
N ILE A 535 -21.52 2.94 -33.94
CA ILE A 535 -22.86 3.38 -33.50
C ILE A 535 -22.83 3.87 -32.05
N ARG A 536 -22.16 3.14 -31.17
CA ARG A 536 -21.95 3.53 -29.77
C ARG A 536 -21.30 4.91 -29.69
N LYS A 537 -20.15 5.08 -30.35
CA LYS A 537 -19.41 6.35 -30.37
C LYS A 537 -20.24 7.49 -30.93
N GLU A 538 -21.05 7.22 -31.95
CA GLU A 538 -21.98 8.18 -32.53
C GLU A 538 -23.03 8.64 -31.50
N LEU A 539 -23.68 7.72 -30.80
CA LEU A 539 -24.67 8.06 -29.77
C LEU A 539 -24.06 8.79 -28.57
N GLU A 540 -22.86 8.40 -28.13
CA GLU A 540 -22.10 9.09 -27.08
C GLU A 540 -21.72 10.52 -27.52
N LEU A 541 -21.28 10.67 -28.78
CA LEU A 541 -20.89 11.96 -29.37
C LEU A 541 -22.07 12.94 -29.43
N HIS A 542 -23.26 12.43 -29.77
CA HIS A 542 -24.51 13.18 -29.76
C HIS A 542 -25.10 13.40 -28.36
N ARG A 543 -24.46 12.85 -27.32
CA ARG A 543 -24.90 12.93 -25.91
C ARG A 543 -26.31 12.40 -25.69
N VAL A 544 -26.78 11.49 -26.54
CA VAL A 544 -28.11 10.87 -26.46
C VAL A 544 -28.09 9.54 -25.70
N ALA A 545 -26.91 8.94 -25.52
CA ALA A 545 -26.71 7.75 -24.72
C ALA A 545 -25.32 7.69 -24.09
N GLU A 546 -25.21 6.94 -23.00
CA GLU A 546 -23.96 6.54 -22.34
C GLU A 546 -23.88 5.01 -22.30
N PHE A 547 -22.67 4.46 -22.27
CA PHE A 547 -22.47 3.01 -22.27
C PHE A 547 -21.41 2.58 -21.27
N GLU A 548 -21.63 1.43 -20.66
CA GLU A 548 -20.68 0.76 -19.78
C GLU A 548 -20.48 -0.69 -20.23
N GLU A 549 -19.23 -1.11 -20.42
CA GLU A 549 -18.90 -2.50 -20.72
C GLU A 549 -18.42 -3.18 -19.44
N ILE A 550 -19.11 -4.23 -19.02
CA ILE A 550 -18.77 -4.95 -17.80
C ILE A 550 -18.73 -6.46 -18.01
N ARG A 551 -17.86 -7.13 -17.27
CA ARG A 551 -17.72 -8.58 -17.36
C ARG A 551 -18.66 -9.28 -16.38
N MET A 552 -19.77 -9.82 -16.90
CA MET A 552 -20.73 -10.63 -16.15
C MET A 552 -20.52 -12.11 -16.46
N GLY A 553 -20.21 -12.90 -15.44
CA GLY A 553 -19.88 -14.32 -15.64
C GLY A 553 -18.67 -14.51 -16.57
N ARG A 554 -18.88 -15.19 -17.70
CA ARG A 554 -17.82 -15.46 -18.70
C ARG A 554 -17.77 -14.43 -19.84
N ALA A 555 -18.79 -13.59 -20.01
CA ALA A 555 -18.92 -12.69 -21.15
C ALA A 555 -18.85 -11.22 -20.75
N ASN A 556 -18.42 -10.37 -21.68
CA ASN A 556 -18.60 -8.93 -21.54
C ASN A 556 -20.01 -8.56 -22.00
N GLN A 557 -20.69 -7.77 -21.19
CA GLN A 557 -21.99 -7.20 -21.49
C GLN A 557 -21.84 -5.70 -21.69
N LEU A 558 -22.40 -5.18 -22.77
CA LEU A 558 -22.48 -3.75 -23.04
C LEU A 558 -23.84 -3.24 -22.57
N LEU A 559 -23.83 -2.37 -21.57
CA LEU A 559 -25.01 -1.81 -20.94
C LEU A 559 -25.23 -0.38 -21.41
N PRO A 560 -26.41 -0.05 -21.95
CA PRO A 560 -26.73 1.28 -22.45
C PRO A 560 -27.60 2.08 -21.49
N LEU A 561 -27.36 3.39 -21.36
CA LEU A 561 -28.24 4.31 -20.66
C LEU A 561 -28.59 5.49 -21.57
N ALA A 562 -29.86 5.62 -21.95
CA ALA A 562 -30.31 6.80 -22.69
C ALA A 562 -30.31 8.03 -21.78
N THR A 563 -29.77 9.15 -22.28
CA THR A 563 -29.75 10.42 -21.55
C THR A 563 -31.12 11.10 -21.63
N ASP A 564 -31.35 12.13 -20.80
CA ASP A 564 -32.58 12.94 -20.89
C ASP A 564 -32.73 13.57 -22.29
N THR A 565 -31.61 13.92 -22.92
CA THR A 565 -31.54 14.36 -24.32
C THR A 565 -31.95 13.24 -25.30
N GLY A 566 -31.52 12.01 -25.06
CA GLY A 566 -31.93 10.85 -25.85
C GLY A 566 -33.43 10.56 -25.79
N TYR A 567 -34.01 10.64 -24.59
CA TYR A 567 -35.46 10.52 -24.38
C TYR A 567 -36.24 11.64 -25.06
N ALA A 568 -35.81 12.89 -24.87
CA ALA A 568 -36.43 14.05 -25.51
C ALA A 568 -36.38 13.95 -27.04
N ARG A 569 -35.26 13.50 -27.61
CA ARG A 569 -35.10 13.26 -29.05
C ARG A 569 -36.09 12.22 -29.60
N ARG A 570 -36.55 11.30 -28.76
CA ARG A 570 -37.54 10.27 -29.08
C ARG A 570 -38.97 10.66 -28.71
N ASN A 571 -39.20 11.90 -28.26
CA ASN A 571 -40.47 12.37 -27.73
C ASN A 571 -41.02 11.45 -26.62
N ARG A 572 -40.12 10.91 -25.78
CA ARG A 572 -40.46 10.05 -24.65
C ARG A 572 -40.05 10.71 -23.35
N ARG A 573 -40.78 10.37 -22.29
CA ARG A 573 -40.40 10.76 -20.93
C ARG A 573 -39.38 9.76 -20.41
N ALA A 574 -38.25 10.25 -19.89
CA ALA A 574 -37.31 9.39 -19.19
C ALA A 574 -38.02 8.71 -18.00
N PRO A 575 -37.73 7.42 -17.73
CA PRO A 575 -38.20 6.78 -16.50
C PRO A 575 -37.67 7.58 -15.31
N LYS A 576 -38.42 7.60 -14.20
CA LYS A 576 -37.89 8.18 -12.95
C LYS A 576 -36.58 7.46 -12.64
N LYS A 577 -35.48 8.22 -12.58
CA LYS A 577 -34.17 7.68 -12.19
C LYS A 577 -34.23 7.32 -10.70
N THR A 578 -34.69 6.12 -10.40
CA THR A 578 -34.55 5.48 -9.10
C THR A 578 -33.36 4.53 -9.19
N GLY A 579 -32.32 4.76 -8.38
CA GLY A 579 -31.06 4.00 -8.40
C GLY A 579 -29.82 4.90 -8.35
N ARG A 580 -29.12 4.92 -7.21
CA ARG A 580 -27.75 5.41 -7.03
C ARG A 580 -26.78 4.50 -7.78
N GLY A 581 -25.56 4.98 -7.98
CA GLY A 581 -24.49 4.20 -8.61
C GLY A 581 -24.34 4.42 -10.11
N GLY A 582 -23.41 3.66 -10.70
CA GLY A 582 -23.10 3.68 -12.13
C GLY A 582 -24.11 2.92 -12.99
N ILE A 583 -23.89 2.90 -14.31
CA ILE A 583 -24.81 2.27 -15.29
C ILE A 583 -24.99 0.78 -14.96
N ALA A 584 -23.91 0.07 -14.66
CA ALA A 584 -23.96 -1.34 -14.27
C ALA A 584 -24.79 -1.59 -13.01
N HIS A 585 -24.62 -0.77 -11.97
CA HIS A 585 -25.37 -0.87 -10.72
C HIS A 585 -26.87 -0.74 -10.98
N GLN A 586 -27.25 0.34 -11.69
CA GLN A 586 -28.64 0.62 -12.00
C GLN A 586 -29.28 -0.50 -12.84
N HIS A 587 -28.60 -1.01 -13.87
CA HIS A 587 -29.13 -2.12 -14.66
C HIS A 587 -29.46 -3.34 -13.80
N ILE A 588 -28.54 -3.73 -12.92
CA ILE A 588 -28.72 -4.90 -12.07
C ILE A 588 -29.88 -4.69 -11.09
N CYS A 589 -29.99 -3.51 -10.46
CA CYS A 589 -31.12 -3.21 -9.59
C CYS A 589 -32.47 -3.32 -10.34
N HIS A 590 -32.54 -2.76 -11.56
CA HIS A 590 -33.74 -2.85 -12.39
C HIS A 590 -34.01 -4.28 -12.85
N TRP A 591 -33.00 -5.10 -13.14
CA TRP A 591 -33.22 -6.51 -13.48
C TRP A 591 -33.79 -7.32 -12.32
N ILE A 592 -33.30 -7.09 -11.11
CA ILE A 592 -33.85 -7.75 -9.91
C ILE A 592 -35.32 -7.36 -9.74
N ALA A 593 -35.66 -6.08 -9.91
CA ALA A 593 -37.04 -5.60 -9.82
C ALA A 593 -37.93 -6.21 -10.93
N MET A 594 -37.47 -6.24 -12.18
CA MET A 594 -38.19 -6.84 -13.30
C MET A 594 -38.39 -8.36 -13.12
N VAL A 595 -37.43 -9.08 -12.54
CA VAL A 595 -37.60 -10.49 -12.16
C VAL A 595 -38.65 -10.61 -11.06
N GLY A 596 -38.67 -9.68 -10.09
CA GLY A 596 -39.74 -9.61 -9.10
C GLY A 596 -41.11 -9.47 -9.77
N ASP A 597 -41.25 -8.52 -10.70
CA ASP A 597 -42.49 -8.31 -11.45
C ASP A 597 -42.90 -9.56 -12.27
N LEU A 598 -41.94 -10.27 -12.86
CA LEU A 598 -42.18 -11.53 -13.57
C LEU A 598 -42.80 -12.63 -12.69
N HIS A 599 -42.53 -12.59 -11.38
CA HIS A 599 -43.03 -13.53 -10.38
C HIS A 599 -44.18 -12.96 -9.55
N ASP A 600 -44.82 -11.86 -9.99
CA ASP A 600 -45.86 -11.15 -9.25
C ASP A 600 -45.41 -10.67 -7.84
N ILE A 601 -44.13 -10.36 -7.68
CA ILE A 601 -43.53 -9.88 -6.43
C ILE A 601 -43.33 -8.37 -6.49
N GLN A 602 -43.95 -7.66 -5.55
CA GLN A 602 -43.80 -6.22 -5.44
C GLN A 602 -42.35 -5.83 -5.12
N SER A 603 -41.74 -5.07 -6.03
CA SER A 603 -40.35 -4.60 -5.94
C SER A 603 -40.26 -3.10 -5.75
N HIS A 604 -39.32 -2.65 -4.92
CA HIS A 604 -39.01 -1.25 -4.66
C HIS A 604 -37.52 -0.99 -4.84
N LEU A 605 -37.17 0.07 -5.55
CA LEU A 605 -35.78 0.48 -5.76
C LEU A 605 -35.40 1.59 -4.77
N GLU A 606 -34.19 1.51 -4.21
CA GLU A 606 -33.65 2.48 -3.25
C GLU A 606 -34.56 2.75 -2.05
N TRP A 607 -35.16 1.69 -1.54
CA TRP A 607 -36.23 1.80 -0.57
C TRP A 607 -35.69 1.71 0.85
N ILE A 608 -36.15 2.60 1.73
CA ILE A 608 -35.95 2.43 3.17
C ILE A 608 -37.10 1.58 3.68
N VAL A 609 -36.83 0.30 3.95
CA VAL A 609 -37.82 -0.60 4.51
C VAL A 609 -38.25 -0.07 5.88
N THR A 610 -39.56 0.01 6.13
CA THR A 610 -40.09 0.50 7.41
C THR A 610 -39.48 -0.26 8.58
N GLY A 611 -38.84 0.45 9.51
CA GLY A 611 -38.10 -0.15 10.62
C GLY A 611 -36.61 -0.39 10.34
N THR A 612 -36.08 0.11 9.23
CA THR A 612 -34.63 0.23 8.95
C THR A 612 -34.26 1.71 8.80
N THR A 613 -32.97 2.03 8.92
CA THR A 613 -32.45 3.41 8.81
C THR A 613 -31.70 3.66 7.50
N HIS A 614 -31.54 2.64 6.66
CA HIS A 614 -30.70 2.68 5.47
C HIS A 614 -31.49 2.26 4.22
N PRO A 615 -31.37 2.98 3.09
CA PRO A 615 -31.98 2.55 1.83
C PRO A 615 -31.25 1.33 1.29
N VAL A 616 -31.98 0.28 0.94
CA VAL A 616 -31.42 -0.88 0.23
C VAL A 616 -31.53 -0.68 -1.27
N ASP A 617 -30.67 -1.32 -2.06
CA ASP A 617 -30.68 -1.16 -3.52
C ASP A 617 -32.02 -1.64 -4.13
N VAL A 618 -32.48 -2.83 -3.73
CA VAL A 618 -33.79 -3.37 -4.09
C VAL A 618 -34.44 -4.03 -2.88
N ALA A 619 -35.72 -3.77 -2.64
CA ALA A 619 -36.53 -4.45 -1.64
C ALA A 619 -37.70 -5.17 -2.31
N GLN A 620 -37.94 -6.42 -1.96
CA GLN A 620 -39.05 -7.23 -2.44
C GLN A 620 -39.90 -7.71 -1.27
N GLN A 621 -41.22 -7.63 -1.40
CA GLN A 621 -42.14 -8.16 -0.39
C GLN A 621 -42.67 -9.53 -0.83
N ARG A 622 -42.32 -10.59 -0.09
CA ARG A 622 -42.77 -11.97 -0.35
C ARG A 622 -43.44 -12.50 0.91
N ASP A 623 -44.67 -12.98 0.80
CA ASP A 623 -45.44 -13.53 1.93
C ASP A 623 -45.48 -12.61 3.17
N GLY A 624 -45.56 -11.30 2.93
CA GLY A 624 -45.57 -10.27 3.98
C GLY A 624 -44.20 -9.96 4.60
N LYS A 625 -43.12 -10.62 4.15
CA LYS A 625 -41.75 -10.43 4.64
C LYS A 625 -40.90 -9.66 3.63
N TRP A 626 -39.88 -8.94 4.14
CA TRP A 626 -38.96 -8.17 3.31
C TRP A 626 -37.71 -8.98 2.95
N HIS A 627 -37.46 -9.11 1.65
CA HIS A 627 -36.24 -9.67 1.08
C HIS A 627 -35.51 -8.55 0.36
N VAL A 628 -34.31 -8.22 0.81
CA VAL A 628 -33.55 -7.07 0.28
C VAL A 628 -32.33 -7.54 -0.49
N TYR A 629 -31.89 -6.70 -1.42
CA TYR A 629 -30.76 -6.97 -2.30
C TYR A 629 -29.77 -5.82 -2.21
N GLU A 630 -28.48 -6.17 -2.24
CA GLU A 630 -27.36 -5.23 -2.30
C GLU A 630 -26.46 -5.60 -3.47
N VAL A 631 -26.26 -4.65 -4.39
CA VAL A 631 -25.53 -4.84 -5.64
C VAL A 631 -24.09 -4.37 -5.46
N VAL A 632 -23.15 -5.30 -5.59
CA VAL A 632 -21.72 -5.04 -5.40
C VAL A 632 -21.00 -5.12 -6.76
N VAL A 633 -20.77 -3.95 -7.35
CA VAL A 633 -20.06 -3.81 -8.64
C VAL A 633 -18.55 -3.61 -8.42
N THR A 634 -18.15 -2.60 -7.64
CA THR A 634 -16.74 -2.19 -7.45
C THR A 634 -16.35 -1.96 -5.99
N ALA A 635 -17.24 -1.37 -5.18
CA ALA A 635 -16.98 -1.07 -3.77
C ALA A 635 -17.60 -2.14 -2.85
N HIS A 636 -16.83 -2.64 -1.89
CA HIS A 636 -17.30 -3.57 -0.85
C HIS A 636 -17.16 -2.99 0.56
N ASP A 637 -16.64 -1.76 0.69
CA ASP A 637 -16.30 -1.13 1.97
C ASP A 637 -17.54 -0.81 2.81
N ASN A 638 -18.68 -0.55 2.17
CA ASN A 638 -19.94 -0.20 2.85
C ASN A 638 -20.80 -1.42 3.21
N LEU A 639 -20.37 -2.63 2.82
CA LEU A 639 -21.21 -3.81 2.97
C LEU A 639 -21.45 -4.18 4.44
N ALA A 640 -20.44 -4.00 5.29
CA ALA A 640 -20.58 -4.24 6.73
C ALA A 640 -21.63 -3.30 7.36
N SER A 641 -21.67 -2.03 6.97
CA SER A 641 -22.70 -1.09 7.42
C SER A 641 -24.10 -1.48 6.94
N HIS A 642 -24.24 -1.95 5.70
CA HIS A 642 -25.55 -2.36 5.17
C HIS A 642 -26.06 -3.62 5.89
N ILE A 643 -25.18 -4.61 6.13
CA ILE A 643 -25.53 -5.82 6.89
C ILE A 643 -25.99 -5.46 8.32
N ARG A 644 -25.29 -4.52 8.98
CA ARG A 644 -25.69 -4.03 10.31
C ARG A 644 -27.05 -3.35 10.26
N ALA A 645 -27.30 -2.45 9.30
CA ALA A 645 -28.58 -1.79 9.15
C ALA A 645 -29.74 -2.77 8.90
N CYS A 646 -29.49 -3.86 8.17
CA CYS A 646 -30.49 -4.88 7.87
C CYS A 646 -30.80 -5.80 9.06
N PHE A 647 -29.82 -6.17 9.88
CA PHE A 647 -29.97 -7.26 10.86
C PHE A 647 -29.62 -6.93 12.31
N VAL A 648 -28.77 -5.92 12.55
CA VAL A 648 -28.45 -5.45 13.90
C VAL A 648 -29.46 -4.38 14.32
N ASP A 649 -29.69 -3.41 13.44
CA ASP A 649 -30.55 -2.26 13.74
C ASP A 649 -32.04 -2.57 13.47
N SER A 650 -32.33 -3.71 12.86
CA SER A 650 -33.67 -4.11 12.47
C SER A 650 -33.84 -5.64 12.45
N ASN A 651 -35.06 -6.08 12.73
CA ASN A 651 -35.48 -7.48 12.60
C ASN A 651 -36.52 -7.70 11.49
N VAL A 652 -36.86 -6.66 10.72
CA VAL A 652 -37.94 -6.71 9.73
C VAL A 652 -37.52 -7.35 8.40
N ILE A 653 -36.20 -7.45 8.15
CA ILE A 653 -35.63 -8.01 6.93
C ILE A 653 -35.46 -9.51 7.09
N GLU A 654 -36.15 -10.35 6.32
CA GLU A 654 -35.98 -11.81 6.40
C GLU A 654 -34.60 -12.22 5.88
N THR A 655 -34.25 -11.78 4.67
CA THR A 655 -33.00 -12.13 3.98
C THR A 655 -32.36 -10.95 3.29
N LEU A 656 -31.02 -10.93 3.24
CA LEU A 656 -30.22 -10.03 2.43
C LEU A 656 -29.50 -10.83 1.34
N THR A 657 -29.76 -10.50 0.07
CA THR A 657 -29.09 -11.12 -1.08
C THR A 657 -28.01 -10.19 -1.62
N ILE A 658 -26.76 -10.63 -1.58
CA ILE A 658 -25.65 -9.87 -2.17
C ILE A 658 -25.45 -10.31 -3.61
N VAL A 659 -25.69 -9.39 -4.55
CA VAL A 659 -25.59 -9.63 -6.00
C VAL A 659 -24.28 -9.07 -6.52
N THR A 660 -23.44 -9.93 -7.09
CA THR A 660 -22.13 -9.54 -7.62
C THR A 660 -22.03 -9.74 -9.13
N LEU A 661 -21.07 -9.11 -9.80
CA LEU A 661 -20.86 -9.36 -11.24
C LEU A 661 -20.39 -10.79 -11.56
N GLN A 662 -19.68 -11.43 -10.62
CA GLN A 662 -19.00 -12.71 -10.84
C GLN A 662 -18.93 -13.54 -9.56
N LYS A 663 -19.03 -14.86 -9.71
CA LYS A 663 -18.89 -15.82 -8.58
C LYS A 663 -17.57 -15.65 -7.81
N LYS A 664 -16.48 -15.27 -8.49
CA LYS A 664 -15.19 -14.98 -7.83
C LYS A 664 -15.29 -13.80 -6.85
N ILE A 665 -16.05 -12.77 -7.20
CA ILE A 665 -16.28 -11.60 -6.33
C ILE A 665 -17.19 -12.02 -5.18
N SER A 666 -18.28 -12.73 -5.45
CA SER A 666 -19.15 -13.33 -4.42
C SER A 666 -18.37 -14.13 -3.37
N ASN A 667 -17.45 -14.99 -3.79
CA ASN A 667 -16.60 -15.77 -2.86
C ASN A 667 -15.69 -14.89 -2.00
N LYS A 668 -15.14 -13.80 -2.56
CA LYS A 668 -14.32 -12.84 -1.79
C LYS A 668 -15.17 -12.11 -0.76
N VAL A 669 -16.35 -11.64 -1.17
CA VAL A 669 -17.29 -10.92 -0.31
C VAL A 669 -17.77 -11.84 0.82
N ARG A 670 -18.14 -13.08 0.51
CA ARG A 670 -18.49 -14.09 1.51
C ARG A 670 -17.37 -14.28 2.54
N LYS A 671 -16.12 -14.45 2.08
CA LYS A 671 -14.97 -14.59 2.98
C LYS A 671 -14.79 -13.36 3.88
N ALA A 672 -15.00 -12.15 3.35
CA ALA A 672 -14.91 -10.93 4.15
C ALA A 672 -15.99 -10.89 5.25
N ILE A 673 -17.25 -11.19 4.91
CA ILE A 673 -18.37 -11.24 5.87
C ILE A 673 -18.15 -12.31 6.94
N THR A 674 -17.67 -13.50 6.56
CA THR A 674 -17.37 -14.58 7.50
C THR A 674 -16.21 -14.23 8.46
N SER A 675 -15.29 -13.38 8.02
CA SER A 675 -14.13 -12.99 8.84
C SER A 675 -14.42 -11.81 9.78
N ASP A 676 -15.52 -11.07 9.58
CA ASP A 676 -15.92 -9.94 10.44
C ASP A 676 -16.85 -10.43 11.57
N PRO A 677 -16.42 -10.38 12.84
CA PRO A 677 -17.23 -10.80 13.99
C PRO A 677 -18.59 -10.10 14.09
N ALA A 678 -18.72 -8.88 13.57
CA ALA A 678 -19.98 -8.12 13.64
C ALA A 678 -21.02 -8.61 12.63
N THR A 679 -20.61 -9.20 11.51
CA THR A 679 -21.52 -9.67 10.46
C THR A 679 -21.66 -11.19 10.42
N ALA A 680 -20.67 -11.93 10.93
CA ALA A 680 -20.67 -13.38 10.96
C ALA A 680 -21.93 -14.02 11.60
N PRO A 681 -22.55 -13.46 12.65
CA PRO A 681 -23.76 -14.04 13.25
C PRO A 681 -24.98 -14.09 12.33
N PHE A 682 -25.00 -13.32 11.24
CA PHE A 682 -26.14 -13.21 10.32
C PHE A 682 -25.94 -13.99 9.01
N LEU A 683 -24.90 -14.84 8.92
CA LEU A 683 -24.52 -15.51 7.69
C LEU A 683 -25.61 -16.46 7.14
N ASP A 684 -26.44 -17.00 8.01
CA ASP A 684 -27.60 -17.85 7.68
C ASP A 684 -28.73 -17.08 6.98
N ARG A 685 -28.80 -15.75 7.19
CA ARG A 685 -29.76 -14.84 6.56
C ARG A 685 -29.20 -14.09 5.35
N ILE A 686 -27.93 -14.32 5.01
CA ILE A 686 -27.25 -13.72 3.86
C ILE A 686 -27.10 -14.73 2.73
N THR A 687 -27.74 -14.44 1.61
CA THR A 687 -27.60 -15.20 0.37
C THR A 687 -26.68 -14.46 -0.60
N PHE A 688 -26.17 -15.19 -1.60
CA PHE A 688 -25.25 -14.64 -2.58
C PHE A 688 -25.67 -15.07 -3.97
N ASP A 689 -25.75 -14.11 -4.88
CA ASP A 689 -26.08 -14.36 -6.28
C ASP A 689 -25.14 -13.61 -7.23
N VAL A 690 -25.31 -13.85 -8.52
CA VAL A 690 -24.62 -13.16 -9.60
C VAL A 690 -25.62 -12.47 -10.51
N ALA A 691 -25.25 -11.30 -11.01
CA ALA A 691 -26.08 -10.51 -11.94
C ALA A 691 -26.52 -11.31 -13.19
N GLU A 692 -25.69 -12.28 -13.63
CA GLU A 692 -25.99 -13.17 -14.75
C GLU A 692 -27.26 -14.00 -14.54
N THR A 693 -27.62 -14.33 -13.29
CA THR A 693 -28.83 -15.09 -12.95
C THR A 693 -30.08 -14.33 -13.41
N TYR A 694 -30.24 -13.09 -12.93
CA TYR A 694 -31.39 -12.24 -13.28
C TYR A 694 -31.44 -11.92 -14.77
N MET A 695 -30.28 -11.67 -15.40
CA MET A 695 -30.23 -11.40 -16.84
C MET A 695 -30.71 -12.60 -17.68
N LYS A 696 -30.33 -13.82 -17.31
CA LYS A 696 -30.75 -15.04 -18.02
C LYS A 696 -32.23 -15.33 -17.86
N GLU A 697 -32.79 -14.98 -16.71
CA GLU A 697 -34.20 -15.15 -16.42
C GLU A 697 -35.08 -14.20 -17.23
N LEU A 698 -34.67 -12.93 -17.36
CA LEU A 698 -35.36 -11.95 -18.19
C LEU A 698 -35.22 -12.22 -19.70
N TRP A 699 -34.06 -12.76 -20.10
CA TRP A 699 -33.75 -13.03 -21.51
C TRP A 699 -33.15 -14.44 -21.68
N PRO A 700 -33.98 -15.49 -21.57
CA PRO A 700 -33.55 -16.88 -21.80
C PRO A 700 -32.98 -17.00 -23.22
N SER A 701 -31.89 -17.76 -23.32
CA SER A 701 -31.09 -17.87 -24.56
C SER A 701 -31.73 -18.77 -25.59
#